data_AF-A0A397VVB9-F1
#
_entry.id   AF-A0A397VVB9-F1
#
_cell.length_a   1.000
_cell.length_b   1.000
_cell.length_c   1.000
_cell.angle_alpha   90.00
_cell.angle_beta   90.00
_cell.angle_gamma   90.00
#
_symmetry.space_group_name_H-M   'P 1'
#
loop_
_entity.id
_entity.type
_entity.pdbx_description
1 polymer ?
#
loop_
_entity_poly.entity_id
_entity_poly.type
_entity_poly.pdbx_seq_one_letter_code
_entity_poly.pdbx_strand_id
1 'polypeptide(L)'
;MEFAYEAANEDIRVVVGVDFGTTYSGFAYTYIKENKEKVEIIVNEEWGNFKSPNKTNTALQYDETYRAVVKWGADALSSEPTKRKRIKLPKPVEYFKFYLGDDVPEEKKPKLPPEVPFEKAITDFLHEIGKIMKERIENSWPGIDFCKHVLLVFSVPAEFNEIVKTKMRKCIYDAGLIRSLGTLNLQFTTEPEAASVYCINRLKELKMETGVTYLVVDCGGGTVDLTVRKLLKDDRIAETTERTGGFCGGTYVDDEFLKFLEKKAGKSAVKLLKEKHYDQVNYMVHKFFCPEVKIHFRGKEDDFKAIEFDFEKKCPALIQYINGPERDQLEDEEWVIDLDFATVKSFFDPVIENIINLITLQLSKCSDCSLMFLVGGFSESKYLQHRIKEEFGDKVKIAIPPNPAASVLKGACLYGLDMKTVATRVLKWSYGVLVSEVWQAGDPLSRKDSNGRIDKFSLLASKATEADVDKEFSAQVSPVFPNQTTILVQFYYTSEHDSTYCDESHVRSLGSFIVSGLPIANSGLDRRVLLTLRFASMESTVATAKSLHNGDVYHTAFSTLPDNGSFQNPTVAGFHIIFVLDRSSSMSNSDKKPRSGTPFCNNRLGAAFEATDEFIKTRINSIQGQNTNINDIFSVILFDSSPEILFENQIISDIDFIQDKFKNKAPRGGTSFRGAIRELEQVIDKHFNAFRLNVIMFLSDGEDGLPEDELKNICQKNKEKGSPLYFNTIHFGSSGSDILFEMANIAQNYHDTSYNSTQCQYTTTANTISLINTFTNVANSLLLYKSV
;
A
#
# COMPACT_ATOMS: atom_id res chain seq x y z
N MET A 1 -4.10 3.83 5.99
CA MET A 1 -3.30 3.52 7.20
C MET A 1 -2.34 4.67 7.37
N GLU A 2 -2.72 5.69 8.14
CA GLU A 2 -1.85 6.84 8.44
C GLU A 2 -0.95 6.47 9.62
N PHE A 3 0.35 6.71 9.51
CA PHE A 3 1.32 6.56 10.59
C PHE A 3 2.20 7.80 10.63
N ALA A 4 2.51 8.29 11.84
CA ALA A 4 3.39 9.45 12.00
C ALA A 4 4.85 9.07 11.73
N TYR A 5 5.56 9.88 10.94
CA TYR A 5 6.97 9.68 10.69
C TYR A 5 7.82 9.99 11.93
N GLU A 6 8.81 9.16 12.21
CA GLU A 6 9.80 9.37 13.26
C GLU A 6 10.79 10.48 12.87
N ALA A 7 11.44 11.08 13.86
CA ALA A 7 12.56 11.98 13.59
C ALA A 7 13.70 11.22 12.88
N ALA A 8 14.46 11.94 12.03
CA ALA A 8 15.60 11.36 11.35
C ALA A 8 16.62 10.83 12.36
N ASN A 9 17.05 9.59 12.18
CA ASN A 9 18.07 8.98 13.01
C ASN A 9 19.45 9.36 12.47
N GLU A 10 20.24 10.05 13.28
CA GLU A 10 21.56 10.52 12.89
C GLU A 10 22.66 9.44 13.04
N ASP A 11 22.37 8.30 13.69
CA ASP A 11 23.33 7.21 13.96
C ASP A 11 23.15 6.04 12.98
N ILE A 12 23.14 6.34 11.68
CA ILE A 12 23.20 5.31 10.63
C ILE A 12 24.65 4.94 10.36
N ARG A 13 24.95 3.64 10.37
CA ARG A 13 26.31 3.10 10.19
C ARG A 13 26.41 2.16 9.00
N VAL A 14 25.31 1.55 8.58
CA VAL A 14 25.27 0.59 7.46
C VAL A 14 24.12 0.97 6.54
N VAL A 15 24.35 0.88 5.23
CA VAL A 15 23.29 0.98 4.21
C VAL A 15 23.12 -0.38 3.56
N VAL A 16 21.88 -0.84 3.42
CA VAL A 16 21.53 -2.06 2.69
C VAL A 16 20.62 -1.69 1.52
N GLY A 17 21.09 -1.92 0.30
CA GLY A 17 20.28 -1.83 -0.91
C GLY A 17 19.64 -3.18 -1.22
N VAL A 18 18.32 -3.25 -1.20
CA VAL A 18 17.54 -4.47 -1.47
C VAL A 18 16.84 -4.34 -2.81
N ASP A 19 17.09 -5.30 -3.69
CA ASP A 19 16.30 -5.50 -4.90
C ASP A 19 15.31 -6.63 -4.67
N PHE A 20 14.05 -6.26 -4.41
CA PHE A 20 12.94 -7.20 -4.33
C PHE A 20 12.34 -7.39 -5.72
N GLY A 21 12.94 -8.27 -6.53
CA GLY A 21 12.55 -8.49 -7.93
C GLY A 21 11.43 -9.52 -8.10
N THR A 22 10.80 -9.51 -9.28
CA THR A 22 9.67 -10.42 -9.60
C THR A 22 10.07 -11.89 -9.57
N THR A 23 11.26 -12.19 -10.10
CA THR A 23 11.76 -13.56 -10.28
C THR A 23 12.97 -13.86 -9.42
N TYR A 24 13.81 -12.86 -9.18
CA TYR A 24 15.00 -12.94 -8.36
C TYR A 24 15.09 -11.71 -7.46
N SER A 25 15.44 -11.91 -6.21
CA SER A 25 15.71 -10.84 -5.25
C SER A 25 17.12 -10.95 -4.68
N GLY A 26 17.70 -9.84 -4.30
CA GLY A 26 18.97 -9.84 -3.58
C GLY A 26 19.26 -8.55 -2.85
N PHE A 27 20.39 -8.49 -2.17
CA PHE A 27 20.80 -7.30 -1.44
C PHE A 27 22.31 -7.07 -1.51
N ALA A 28 22.70 -5.81 -1.42
CA ALA A 28 24.06 -5.38 -1.18
C ALA A 28 24.11 -4.49 0.06
N TYR A 29 25.26 -4.42 0.69
CA TYR A 29 25.44 -3.67 1.91
C TYR A 29 26.83 -3.05 2.00
N THR A 30 26.93 -1.95 2.72
CA THR A 30 28.18 -1.23 2.96
C THR A 30 28.16 -0.55 4.31
N TYR A 31 29.35 -0.44 4.91
CA TYR A 31 29.57 0.40 6.08
C TYR A 31 29.76 1.87 5.65
N ILE A 32 29.19 2.80 6.39
CA ILE A 32 29.34 4.24 6.18
C ILE A 32 30.68 4.67 6.77
N LYS A 33 31.63 5.07 5.92
CA LYS A 33 32.94 5.58 6.35
C LYS A 33 32.86 7.11 6.54
N GLU A 34 33.42 7.61 7.64
CA GLU A 34 33.45 9.04 7.99
C GLU A 34 34.09 9.93 6.90
N ASN A 35 35.07 9.41 6.15
CA ASN A 35 35.90 10.19 5.22
C ASN A 35 35.44 10.16 3.75
N LYS A 36 34.28 9.58 3.42
CA LYS A 36 33.78 9.42 2.03
C LYS A 36 34.79 8.80 1.03
N GLU A 37 35.77 8.03 1.52
CA GLU A 37 36.68 7.25 0.67
C GLU A 37 35.90 6.19 -0.13
N LYS A 38 36.58 5.52 -1.08
CA LYS A 38 35.98 4.51 -1.96
C LYS A 38 35.14 3.51 -1.14
N VAL A 39 33.83 3.57 -1.37
CA VAL A 39 32.82 2.75 -0.70
C VAL A 39 32.95 1.34 -1.26
N GLU A 40 33.21 0.37 -0.38
CA GLU A 40 33.22 -1.03 -0.75
C GLU A 40 31.82 -1.61 -0.56
N ILE A 41 31.11 -1.81 -1.68
CA ILE A 41 29.77 -2.40 -1.68
C ILE A 41 29.91 -3.90 -1.80
N ILE A 42 29.46 -4.61 -0.78
CA ILE A 42 29.46 -6.07 -0.72
C ILE A 42 28.12 -6.55 -1.26
N VAL A 43 28.15 -7.41 -2.29
CA VAL A 43 26.95 -8.08 -2.80
C VAL A 43 26.84 -9.42 -2.11
N ASN A 44 25.65 -9.75 -1.60
CA ASN A 44 25.43 -11.04 -0.98
C ASN A 44 25.38 -12.17 -2.03
N GLU A 45 26.11 -13.25 -1.77
CA GLU A 45 26.13 -14.46 -2.62
C GLU A 45 25.76 -15.74 -1.85
N GLU A 46 25.51 -15.63 -0.55
CA GLU A 46 25.22 -16.75 0.35
C GLU A 46 23.79 -16.65 0.90
N TRP A 47 22.96 -17.65 0.63
CA TRP A 47 21.50 -17.62 0.84
C TRP A 47 21.05 -18.71 1.83
N GLY A 48 21.82 -18.88 2.91
CA GLY A 48 21.65 -19.98 3.85
C GLY A 48 22.36 -21.24 3.34
N ASN A 49 21.61 -22.24 2.88
CA ASN A 49 22.16 -23.57 2.53
C ASN A 49 22.74 -23.65 1.11
N PHE A 50 22.60 -22.60 0.30
CA PHE A 50 23.08 -22.57 -1.07
C PHE A 50 23.79 -21.26 -1.39
N LYS A 51 24.65 -21.32 -2.42
CA LYS A 51 25.32 -20.16 -3.00
C LYS A 51 24.68 -19.83 -4.34
N SER A 52 24.41 -18.56 -4.57
CA SER A 52 23.91 -18.05 -5.83
C SER A 52 24.46 -16.65 -6.03
N PRO A 53 25.11 -16.35 -7.17
CA PRO A 53 25.70 -15.05 -7.39
C PRO A 53 24.60 -13.98 -7.40
N ASN A 54 24.83 -12.90 -6.67
CA ASN A 54 24.00 -11.68 -6.59
C ASN A 54 22.61 -11.81 -5.98
N LYS A 55 21.84 -12.82 -6.37
CA LYS A 55 20.40 -12.94 -6.10
C LYS A 55 19.98 -14.39 -5.92
N THR A 56 18.82 -14.58 -5.30
CA THR A 56 18.10 -15.86 -5.17
C THR A 56 16.69 -15.74 -5.77
N ASN A 57 16.05 -16.85 -6.09
CA ASN A 57 14.68 -16.83 -6.64
C ASN A 57 13.67 -16.20 -5.66
N THR A 58 12.74 -15.39 -6.18
CA THR A 58 11.62 -14.84 -5.39
C THR A 58 10.52 -15.89 -5.26
N ALA A 59 10.78 -16.93 -4.46
CA ALA A 59 9.92 -18.10 -4.36
C ALA A 59 9.84 -18.64 -2.92
N LEU A 60 8.67 -19.20 -2.58
CA LEU A 60 8.39 -19.80 -1.28
C LEU A 60 7.76 -21.18 -1.45
N GLN A 61 8.22 -22.15 -0.67
CA GLN A 61 7.59 -23.46 -0.52
C GLN A 61 7.05 -23.56 0.90
N TYR A 62 5.74 -23.73 1.01
CA TYR A 62 5.07 -23.94 2.30
C TYR A 62 4.95 -25.43 2.65
N ASP A 63 4.66 -25.69 3.92
CA ASP A 63 4.11 -26.96 4.38
C ASP A 63 2.70 -27.23 3.79
N GLU A 64 2.17 -28.42 4.03
CA GLU A 64 0.84 -28.85 3.54
C GLU A 64 -0.32 -27.96 4.02
N THR A 65 -0.13 -27.22 5.10
CA THR A 65 -1.16 -26.39 5.75
C THR A 65 -1.02 -24.90 5.40
N TYR A 66 -0.04 -24.54 4.57
CA TYR A 66 0.33 -23.16 4.26
C TYR A 66 0.67 -22.29 5.48
N ARG A 67 1.03 -22.91 6.61
CA ARG A 67 1.31 -22.21 7.86
C ARG A 67 2.76 -21.78 7.97
N ALA A 68 3.69 -22.67 7.65
CA ALA A 68 5.13 -22.39 7.71
C ALA A 68 5.81 -22.49 6.35
N VAL A 69 6.78 -21.61 6.11
CA VAL A 69 7.73 -21.72 5.00
C VAL A 69 8.73 -22.83 5.34
N VAL A 70 8.83 -23.83 4.48
CA VAL A 70 9.79 -24.95 4.63
C VAL A 70 11.02 -24.78 3.76
N LYS A 71 10.90 -24.09 2.62
CA LYS A 71 12.02 -23.68 1.76
C LYS A 71 11.69 -22.34 1.12
N TRP A 72 12.72 -21.59 0.76
CA TRP A 72 12.60 -20.32 0.05
C TRP A 72 13.75 -20.18 -0.94
N GLY A 73 13.70 -19.19 -1.83
CA GLY A 73 14.81 -18.97 -2.74
C GLY A 73 14.96 -20.07 -3.79
N ALA A 74 16.20 -20.28 -4.25
CA ALA A 74 16.53 -21.36 -5.17
C ALA A 74 16.20 -22.76 -4.62
N ASP A 75 16.22 -22.96 -3.30
CA ASP A 75 15.87 -24.25 -2.68
C ASP A 75 14.39 -24.60 -2.88
N ALA A 76 13.50 -23.60 -2.97
CA ALA A 76 12.07 -23.81 -3.23
C ALA A 76 11.80 -24.32 -4.65
N LEU A 77 12.65 -23.98 -5.62
CA LEU A 77 12.43 -24.33 -7.04
C LEU A 77 13.35 -25.45 -7.53
N SER A 78 14.53 -25.63 -6.94
CA SER A 78 15.60 -26.44 -7.53
C SER A 78 15.83 -27.78 -6.80
N SER A 79 14.89 -28.16 -5.95
CA SER A 79 14.92 -29.44 -5.21
C SER A 79 14.82 -30.63 -6.16
N GLU A 80 15.72 -31.60 -6.01
CA GLU A 80 15.71 -32.83 -6.81
C GLU A 80 14.41 -33.63 -6.57
N PRO A 81 13.69 -34.03 -7.64
CA PRO A 81 12.48 -34.84 -7.52
C PRO A 81 12.78 -36.18 -6.84
N THR A 82 12.19 -36.43 -5.67
CA THR A 82 12.44 -37.67 -4.93
C THR A 82 11.63 -38.85 -5.50
N LYS A 83 12.30 -39.98 -5.76
CA LYS A 83 11.66 -41.27 -6.14
C LYS A 83 10.85 -41.94 -5.00
N ARG A 84 10.99 -41.47 -3.75
CA ARG A 84 10.29 -42.03 -2.57
C ARG A 84 8.93 -41.35 -2.39
N LYS A 85 7.88 -42.11 -2.00
CA LYS A 85 6.59 -41.57 -1.56
C LYS A 85 6.78 -40.73 -0.29
N ARG A 86 7.16 -39.47 -0.46
CA ARG A 86 7.08 -38.45 0.60
C ARG A 86 5.75 -37.74 0.51
N ILE A 87 5.39 -37.12 1.62
CA ILE A 87 4.36 -36.09 1.70
C ILE A 87 4.50 -35.14 0.50
N LYS A 88 3.44 -34.99 -0.28
CA LYS A 88 3.42 -34.12 -1.45
C LYS A 88 3.21 -32.69 -0.95
N LEU A 89 4.27 -31.89 -0.98
CA LEU A 89 4.20 -30.48 -0.66
C LEU A 89 3.37 -29.73 -1.72
N PRO A 90 2.74 -28.60 -1.35
CA PRO A 90 2.02 -27.77 -2.31
C PRO A 90 2.96 -27.19 -3.38
N LYS A 91 2.40 -26.64 -4.44
CA LYS A 91 3.17 -25.92 -5.46
C LYS A 91 3.90 -24.73 -4.80
N PRO A 92 5.18 -24.46 -5.14
CA PRO A 92 5.83 -23.21 -4.76
C PRO A 92 5.02 -21.98 -5.17
N VAL A 93 5.02 -20.98 -4.29
CA VAL A 93 4.43 -19.66 -4.51
C VAL A 93 5.51 -18.75 -5.11
N GLU A 94 5.24 -18.26 -6.32
CA GLU A 94 6.16 -17.48 -7.16
C GLU A 94 5.41 -16.28 -7.76
N TYR A 95 6.15 -15.30 -8.29
CA TYR A 95 5.61 -14.13 -9.01
C TYR A 95 4.62 -13.26 -8.21
N PHE A 96 4.56 -13.42 -6.88
CA PHE A 96 3.62 -12.69 -6.01
C PHE A 96 3.87 -11.18 -5.99
N LYS A 97 5.04 -10.70 -6.44
CA LYS A 97 5.31 -9.27 -6.67
C LYS A 97 4.36 -8.66 -7.72
N PHE A 98 3.83 -9.42 -8.67
CA PHE A 98 2.90 -8.89 -9.67
C PHE A 98 1.58 -8.36 -9.06
N TYR A 99 1.21 -8.78 -7.86
CA TYR A 99 0.07 -8.21 -7.14
C TYR A 99 0.29 -6.78 -6.62
N LEU A 100 1.53 -6.30 -6.67
CA LEU A 100 1.88 -4.93 -6.33
C LEU A 100 1.79 -3.97 -7.52
N GLY A 101 1.63 -4.46 -8.75
CA GLY A 101 1.46 -3.62 -9.92
C GLY A 101 -0.01 -3.50 -10.31
N ASP A 102 -0.55 -2.28 -10.25
CA ASP A 102 -1.94 -2.00 -10.64
C ASP A 102 -2.18 -2.15 -12.16
N ASP A 103 -1.17 -1.80 -12.96
CA ASP A 103 -1.19 -1.90 -14.42
C ASP A 103 -0.83 -3.32 -14.93
N VAL A 104 -0.60 -4.28 -14.01
CA VAL A 104 -0.32 -5.66 -14.37
C VAL A 104 -1.62 -6.36 -14.79
N PRO A 105 -1.71 -6.87 -16.03
CA PRO A 105 -2.91 -7.56 -16.49
C PRO A 105 -3.24 -8.77 -15.62
N GLU A 106 -4.53 -9.03 -15.38
CA GLU A 106 -4.97 -10.08 -14.46
C GLU A 106 -4.51 -11.47 -14.91
N GLU A 107 -4.39 -11.70 -16.22
CA GLU A 107 -3.85 -12.93 -16.80
C GLU A 107 -2.35 -13.15 -16.53
N LYS A 108 -1.61 -12.11 -16.12
CA LYS A 108 -0.20 -12.20 -15.72
C LYS A 108 -0.03 -12.47 -14.23
N LYS A 109 -1.05 -12.21 -13.40
CA LYS A 109 -0.97 -12.45 -11.95
C LYS A 109 -1.05 -13.97 -11.67
N PRO A 110 -0.15 -14.51 -10.84
CA PRO A 110 -0.13 -15.94 -10.56
C PRO A 110 -1.32 -16.30 -9.67
N LYS A 111 -1.96 -17.45 -9.88
CA LYS A 111 -3.00 -17.93 -8.95
C LYS A 111 -2.37 -18.36 -7.62
N LEU A 112 -2.61 -17.57 -6.57
CA LEU A 112 -2.15 -17.88 -5.21
C LEU A 112 -3.10 -18.83 -4.48
N PRO A 113 -2.60 -19.69 -3.57
CA PRO A 113 -3.44 -20.45 -2.65
C PRO A 113 -4.31 -19.51 -1.79
N PRO A 114 -5.59 -19.86 -1.51
CA PRO A 114 -6.47 -19.04 -0.67
C PRO A 114 -5.88 -18.73 0.72
N GLU A 115 -5.07 -19.62 1.26
CA GLU A 115 -4.41 -19.51 2.56
C GLU A 115 -3.21 -18.54 2.56
N VAL A 116 -2.69 -18.19 1.38
CA VAL A 116 -1.50 -17.34 1.22
C VAL A 116 -1.86 -16.13 0.35
N PRO A 117 -2.45 -15.07 0.93
CA PRO A 117 -2.60 -13.79 0.23
C PRO A 117 -1.22 -13.23 -0.13
N PHE A 118 -1.16 -12.36 -1.14
CA PHE A 118 0.12 -11.87 -1.66
C PHE A 118 0.92 -11.09 -0.59
N GLU A 119 0.26 -10.36 0.32
CA GLU A 119 0.93 -9.69 1.43
C GLU A 119 1.61 -10.67 2.38
N LYS A 120 1.00 -11.84 2.62
CA LYS A 120 1.62 -12.92 3.40
C LYS A 120 2.84 -13.48 2.68
N ALA A 121 2.73 -13.76 1.38
CA ALA A 121 3.87 -14.24 0.59
C ALA A 121 5.03 -13.24 0.58
N ILE A 122 4.75 -11.94 0.41
CA ILE A 122 5.78 -10.89 0.49
C ILE A 122 6.39 -10.86 1.88
N THR A 123 5.57 -10.81 2.93
CA THR A 123 6.04 -10.75 4.32
C THR A 123 6.92 -11.95 4.68
N ASP A 124 6.48 -13.16 4.34
CA ASP A 124 7.22 -14.39 4.59
C ASP A 124 8.55 -14.43 3.82
N PHE A 125 8.56 -13.96 2.57
CA PHE A 125 9.80 -13.86 1.78
C PHE A 125 10.77 -12.83 2.36
N LEU A 126 10.26 -11.65 2.73
CA LEU A 126 11.04 -10.59 3.36
C LEU A 126 11.57 -11.00 4.72
N HIS A 127 10.84 -11.85 5.44
CA HIS A 127 11.30 -12.44 6.70
C HIS A 127 12.50 -13.36 6.48
N GLU A 128 12.45 -14.26 5.48
CA GLU A 128 13.56 -15.18 5.19
C GLU A 128 14.81 -14.45 4.68
N ILE A 129 14.69 -13.55 3.70
CA ILE A 129 15.84 -12.73 3.26
C ILE A 129 16.35 -11.82 4.38
N GLY A 130 15.45 -11.38 5.26
CA GLY A 130 15.74 -10.61 6.46
C GLY A 130 16.64 -11.30 7.47
N LYS A 131 16.47 -12.62 7.65
CA LYS A 131 17.37 -13.43 8.49
C LYS A 131 18.79 -13.38 7.94
N ILE A 132 18.95 -13.56 6.63
CA ILE A 132 20.25 -13.50 5.97
C ILE A 132 20.87 -12.10 6.09
N MET A 133 20.10 -11.03 5.86
CA MET A 133 20.61 -9.66 6.02
C MET A 133 21.14 -9.40 7.43
N LYS A 134 20.36 -9.78 8.46
CA LYS A 134 20.75 -9.62 9.87
C LYS A 134 22.01 -10.42 10.21
N GLU A 135 22.07 -11.68 9.78
CA GLU A 135 23.22 -12.55 9.98
C GLU A 135 24.48 -11.98 9.32
N ARG A 136 24.40 -11.54 8.06
CA ARG A 136 25.55 -11.01 7.33
C ARG A 136 26.10 -9.73 7.94
N ILE A 137 25.22 -8.84 8.39
CA ILE A 137 25.61 -7.59 9.04
C ILE A 137 26.26 -7.86 10.39
N GLU A 138 25.68 -8.72 11.22
CA GLU A 138 26.26 -9.07 12.53
C GLU A 138 27.62 -9.76 12.37
N ASN A 139 27.77 -10.67 11.40
CA ASN A 139 29.03 -11.34 11.12
C ASN A 139 30.10 -10.39 10.58
N SER A 140 29.71 -9.40 9.77
CA SER A 140 30.65 -8.42 9.20
C SER A 140 31.05 -7.36 10.22
N TRP A 141 30.09 -6.91 11.04
CA TRP A 141 30.24 -5.82 12.00
C TRP A 141 29.43 -6.12 13.29
N PRO A 142 30.03 -6.84 14.26
CA PRO A 142 29.36 -7.18 15.51
C PRO A 142 28.90 -5.96 16.30
N GLY A 143 27.72 -6.05 16.91
CA GLY A 143 27.15 -4.97 17.74
C GLY A 143 26.35 -3.90 16.97
N ILE A 144 26.09 -4.12 15.67
CA ILE A 144 25.18 -3.30 14.88
C ILE A 144 23.73 -3.72 15.18
N ASP A 145 23.00 -2.92 15.97
CA ASP A 145 21.53 -3.04 16.03
C ASP A 145 20.94 -2.78 14.63
N PHE A 146 20.40 -3.84 14.03
CA PHE A 146 19.84 -3.82 12.68
C PHE A 146 18.75 -2.75 12.50
N CYS A 147 17.81 -2.61 13.43
CA CYS A 147 16.70 -1.67 13.24
C CYS A 147 17.11 -0.22 13.54
N LYS A 148 18.18 -0.01 14.32
CA LYS A 148 18.65 1.33 14.70
C LYS A 148 19.74 1.87 13.77
N HIS A 149 20.76 1.09 13.46
CA HIS A 149 21.95 1.59 12.77
C HIS A 149 21.97 1.27 11.26
N VAL A 150 20.98 0.55 10.74
CA VAL A 150 20.89 0.20 9.32
C VAL A 150 19.84 1.06 8.63
N LEU A 151 20.23 1.66 7.51
CA LEU A 151 19.32 2.24 6.52
C LEU A 151 18.99 1.19 5.46
N LEU A 152 17.73 0.79 5.39
CA LEU A 152 17.22 -0.10 4.35
C LEU A 152 16.74 0.72 3.16
N VAL A 153 17.25 0.42 1.97
CA VAL A 153 16.80 1.02 0.71
C VAL A 153 16.20 -0.07 -0.16
N PHE A 154 14.87 -0.11 -0.29
CA PHE A 154 14.19 -1.05 -1.17
C PHE A 154 13.99 -0.45 -2.56
N SER A 155 14.38 -1.19 -3.60
CA SER A 155 13.97 -0.87 -4.95
C SER A 155 12.53 -1.33 -5.19
N VAL A 156 11.75 -0.47 -5.83
CA VAL A 156 10.40 -0.76 -6.31
C VAL A 156 10.33 -0.50 -7.82
N PRO A 157 9.48 -1.21 -8.56
CA PRO A 157 9.20 -0.86 -9.94
C PRO A 157 8.76 0.60 -10.05
N ALA A 158 9.13 1.22 -11.16
CA ALA A 158 8.82 2.61 -11.46
C ALA A 158 7.33 2.94 -11.44
N GLU A 159 6.49 1.95 -11.71
CA GLU A 159 5.04 2.11 -11.82
C GLU A 159 4.31 2.07 -10.46
N PHE A 160 4.99 1.66 -9.39
CA PHE A 160 4.41 1.51 -8.06
C PHE A 160 3.96 2.87 -7.50
N ASN A 161 2.66 3.00 -7.20
CA ASN A 161 2.09 4.16 -6.51
C ASN A 161 2.30 4.08 -4.98
N GLU A 162 1.85 5.09 -4.22
CA GLU A 162 2.08 5.08 -2.77
C GLU A 162 1.24 4.04 -1.99
N ILE A 163 0.16 3.44 -2.53
CA ILE A 163 -0.49 2.28 -1.88
C ILE A 163 0.51 1.19 -1.77
N VAL A 164 1.16 0.92 -2.89
CA VAL A 164 2.05 -0.21 -3.02
C VAL A 164 3.23 -0.01 -2.08
N LYS A 165 3.76 1.20 -1.98
CA LYS A 165 4.79 1.56 -0.97
C LYS A 165 4.28 1.36 0.46
N THR A 166 3.04 1.75 0.75
CA THR A 166 2.42 1.55 2.07
C THR A 166 2.25 0.06 2.40
N LYS A 167 1.76 -0.74 1.46
CA LYS A 167 1.66 -2.21 1.58
C LYS A 167 3.03 -2.85 1.77
N MET A 168 4.02 -2.43 0.98
CA MET A 168 5.41 -2.90 1.12
C MET A 168 5.99 -2.55 2.49
N ARG A 169 5.82 -1.31 2.94
CA ARG A 169 6.26 -0.86 4.28
C ARG A 169 5.60 -1.69 5.38
N LYS A 170 4.31 -2.00 5.25
CA LYS A 170 3.63 -2.94 6.16
C LYS A 170 4.25 -4.34 6.12
N CYS A 171 4.48 -4.90 4.94
CA CYS A 171 5.12 -6.23 4.81
C CYS A 171 6.54 -6.24 5.41
N ILE A 172 7.31 -5.17 5.23
CA ILE A 172 8.67 -4.99 5.80
C ILE A 172 8.60 -4.92 7.35
N TYR A 173 7.61 -4.20 7.88
CA TYR A 173 7.34 -4.14 9.32
C TYR A 173 6.92 -5.51 9.88
N ASP A 174 5.94 -6.17 9.26
CA ASP A 174 5.44 -7.48 9.69
C ASP A 174 6.53 -8.57 9.57
N ALA A 175 7.47 -8.42 8.63
CA ALA A 175 8.65 -9.27 8.49
C ALA A 175 9.71 -9.04 9.60
N GLY A 176 9.55 -8.01 10.42
CA GLY A 176 10.44 -7.64 11.51
C GLY A 176 11.74 -6.96 11.06
N LEU A 177 11.74 -6.29 9.91
CA LEU A 177 12.89 -5.54 9.40
C LEU A 177 12.97 -4.12 9.94
N ILE A 178 11.83 -3.56 10.37
CA ILE A 178 11.70 -2.25 11.00
C ILE A 178 10.85 -2.35 12.26
N ARG A 179 11.03 -1.42 13.22
CA ARG A 179 10.29 -1.39 14.50
C ARG A 179 9.03 -0.53 14.47
N SER A 180 8.88 0.31 13.46
CA SER A 180 7.81 1.30 13.34
C SER A 180 7.51 1.52 11.88
N LEU A 181 6.22 1.62 11.54
CA LEU A 181 5.79 1.96 10.19
C LEU A 181 6.29 3.34 9.78
N GLY A 182 6.44 4.29 10.71
CA GLY A 182 6.90 5.65 10.43
C GLY A 182 8.41 5.84 10.40
N THR A 183 9.21 4.77 10.50
CA THR A 183 10.66 4.96 10.57
C THR A 183 11.24 5.51 9.26
N LEU A 184 12.17 6.46 9.39
CA LEU A 184 12.95 7.01 8.27
C LEU A 184 14.18 6.14 7.92
N ASN A 185 14.47 5.11 8.73
CA ASN A 185 15.49 4.08 8.46
C ASN A 185 15.08 3.11 7.33
N LEU A 186 13.87 3.25 6.78
CA LEU A 186 13.45 2.62 5.54
C LEU A 186 13.30 3.73 4.50
N GLN A 187 13.89 3.54 3.33
CA GLN A 187 13.75 4.40 2.16
C GLN A 187 13.38 3.55 0.93
N PHE A 188 12.66 4.14 -0.01
CA PHE A 188 12.40 3.54 -1.32
C PHE A 188 13.13 4.29 -2.43
N THR A 189 13.56 3.55 -3.44
CA THR A 189 14.05 4.07 -4.73
C THR A 189 13.39 3.28 -5.85
N THR A 190 13.26 3.81 -7.06
CA THR A 190 12.82 2.98 -8.17
C THR A 190 13.98 2.12 -8.68
N GLU A 191 13.68 0.95 -9.24
CA GLU A 191 14.64 0.08 -9.93
C GLU A 191 15.47 0.84 -10.98
N PRO A 192 14.86 1.61 -11.92
CA PRO A 192 15.62 2.43 -12.87
C PRO A 192 16.40 3.58 -12.23
N GLU A 193 15.92 4.20 -11.13
CA GLU A 193 16.71 5.16 -10.32
C GLU A 193 17.97 4.50 -9.78
N ALA A 194 17.82 3.40 -9.05
CA ALA A 194 18.93 2.66 -8.47
C ALA A 194 19.94 2.23 -9.56
N ALA A 195 19.47 1.60 -10.63
CA ALA A 195 20.35 1.17 -11.71
C ALA A 195 21.14 2.34 -12.33
N SER A 196 20.52 3.51 -12.48
CA SER A 196 21.23 4.69 -12.98
C SER A 196 22.25 5.24 -12.01
N VAL A 197 21.94 5.27 -10.71
CA VAL A 197 22.89 5.68 -9.67
C VAL A 197 24.15 4.81 -9.73
N TYR A 198 23.98 3.49 -9.94
CA TYR A 198 25.12 2.60 -10.16
C TYR A 198 25.92 2.94 -11.42
N CYS A 199 25.24 3.29 -12.51
CA CYS A 199 25.87 3.62 -13.79
C CYS A 199 26.67 4.94 -13.79
N ILE A 200 26.49 5.84 -12.82
CA ILE A 200 27.21 7.13 -12.75
C ILE A 200 28.74 6.93 -12.73
N ASN A 201 29.24 5.97 -11.94
CA ASN A 201 30.68 5.69 -11.93
C ASN A 201 31.18 5.22 -13.30
N ARG A 202 30.34 4.49 -14.04
CA ARG A 202 30.67 4.06 -15.41
C ARG A 202 30.64 5.23 -16.40
N LEU A 203 29.75 6.20 -16.23
CA LEU A 203 29.76 7.44 -17.03
C LEU A 203 31.09 8.19 -16.88
N LYS A 204 31.63 8.28 -15.66
CA LYS A 204 32.94 8.89 -15.39
C LYS A 204 34.08 8.14 -16.05
N GLU A 205 34.11 6.81 -15.94
CA GLU A 205 35.11 5.96 -16.60
C GLU A 205 35.08 6.11 -18.13
N LEU A 206 33.87 6.29 -18.69
CA LEU A 206 33.66 6.56 -20.11
C LEU A 206 33.94 8.02 -20.50
N LYS A 207 34.31 8.89 -19.53
CA LYS A 207 34.58 10.33 -19.69
C LYS A 207 33.42 11.08 -20.35
N MET A 208 32.19 10.75 -19.96
CA MET A 208 31.01 11.48 -20.44
C MET A 208 30.90 12.84 -19.76
N GLU A 209 30.49 13.85 -20.54
CA GLU A 209 30.35 15.22 -20.06
C GLU A 209 29.01 15.46 -19.34
N THR A 210 28.97 16.45 -18.45
CA THR A 210 27.72 16.94 -17.87
C THR A 210 26.76 17.38 -18.98
N GLY A 211 25.49 17.02 -18.84
CA GLY A 211 24.44 17.29 -19.80
C GLY A 211 24.17 16.12 -20.74
N VAL A 212 24.99 15.06 -20.73
CA VAL A 212 24.75 13.86 -21.54
C VAL A 212 23.42 13.21 -21.16
N THR A 213 22.67 12.82 -22.19
CA THR A 213 21.46 12.02 -22.04
C THR A 213 21.77 10.55 -22.34
N TYR A 214 21.28 9.66 -21.48
CA TYR A 214 21.50 8.23 -21.60
C TYR A 214 20.24 7.44 -21.26
N LEU A 215 20.07 6.32 -21.95
CA LEU A 215 19.00 5.35 -21.74
C LEU A 215 19.50 4.25 -20.80
N VAL A 216 18.72 3.91 -19.78
CA VAL A 216 18.91 2.68 -19.00
C VAL A 216 17.84 1.69 -19.41
N VAL A 217 18.26 0.50 -19.84
CA VAL A 217 17.40 -0.64 -20.19
C VAL A 217 17.64 -1.73 -19.14
N ASP A 218 16.74 -1.83 -18.17
CA ASP A 218 16.76 -2.87 -17.15
C ASP A 218 16.08 -4.12 -17.68
N CYS A 219 16.87 -5.08 -18.16
CA CYS A 219 16.39 -6.36 -18.62
C CYS A 219 16.35 -7.35 -17.45
N GLY A 220 15.26 -7.31 -16.69
CA GLY A 220 14.97 -8.24 -15.62
C GLY A 220 14.57 -9.65 -16.10
N GLY A 221 14.18 -10.49 -15.14
CA GLY A 221 13.64 -11.81 -15.46
C GLY A 221 12.20 -11.76 -15.96
N GLY A 222 11.32 -11.05 -15.24
CA GLY A 222 9.89 -10.96 -15.57
C GLY A 222 9.48 -9.66 -16.28
N THR A 223 10.26 -8.60 -16.19
CA THR A 223 9.97 -7.29 -16.78
C THR A 223 11.21 -6.70 -17.42
N VAL A 224 10.99 -5.83 -18.40
CA VAL A 224 12.01 -4.93 -18.95
C VAL A 224 11.53 -3.50 -18.76
N ASP A 225 12.36 -2.65 -18.17
CA ASP A 225 12.04 -1.27 -17.82
C ASP A 225 13.05 -0.29 -18.45
N LEU A 226 12.54 0.77 -19.09
CA LEU A 226 13.34 1.75 -19.83
C LEU A 226 13.14 3.16 -19.28
N THR A 227 14.25 3.84 -19.01
CA THR A 227 14.23 5.26 -18.59
C THR A 227 15.33 6.05 -19.28
N VAL A 228 15.01 7.29 -19.68
CA VAL A 228 15.99 8.24 -20.19
C VAL A 228 16.36 9.22 -19.09
N ARG A 229 17.66 9.36 -18.85
CA ARG A 229 18.24 10.18 -17.78
C ARG A 229 19.24 11.17 -18.37
N LYS A 230 19.43 12.28 -17.66
CA LYS A 230 20.44 13.28 -17.96
C LYS A 230 21.42 13.39 -16.80
N LEU A 231 22.72 13.34 -17.10
CA LEU A 231 23.77 13.61 -16.12
C LEU A 231 23.86 15.12 -15.88
N LEU A 232 23.75 15.53 -14.62
CA LEU A 232 23.89 16.91 -14.19
C LEU A 232 25.28 17.16 -13.58
N LYS A 233 25.49 18.39 -13.08
CA LYS A 233 26.69 18.72 -12.30
C LYS A 233 26.69 17.95 -10.97
N ASP A 234 27.90 17.75 -10.43
CA ASP A 234 28.13 17.09 -9.14
C ASP A 234 27.59 15.66 -9.10
N ASP A 235 27.67 14.95 -10.23
CA ASP A 235 27.24 13.56 -10.38
C ASP A 235 25.76 13.31 -10.07
N ARG A 236 24.94 14.34 -10.18
CA ARG A 236 23.49 14.21 -10.00
C ARG A 236 22.80 13.76 -11.28
N ILE A 237 21.62 13.17 -11.16
CA ILE A 237 20.83 12.71 -12.30
C ILE A 237 19.45 13.34 -12.31
N ALA A 238 18.96 13.64 -13.51
CA ALA A 238 17.59 14.08 -13.81
C ALA A 238 16.90 13.07 -14.72
N GLU A 239 15.58 12.95 -14.59
CA GLU A 239 14.76 12.16 -15.50
C GLU A 239 14.21 13.02 -16.64
N THR A 240 14.34 12.55 -17.88
CA THR A 240 14.06 13.38 -19.07
C THR A 240 12.75 13.03 -19.77
N THR A 241 12.32 11.77 -19.71
CA THR A 241 11.10 11.32 -20.41
C THR A 241 10.29 10.39 -19.54
N GLU A 242 9.00 10.26 -19.84
CA GLU A 242 8.18 9.16 -19.30
C GLU A 242 8.84 7.81 -19.58
N ARG A 243 8.70 6.92 -18.61
CA ARG A 243 9.26 5.57 -18.62
C ARG A 243 8.40 4.67 -19.52
N THR A 244 9.01 3.65 -20.10
CA THR A 244 8.30 2.60 -20.86
C THR A 244 8.78 1.25 -20.36
N GLY A 245 7.87 0.28 -20.22
CA GLY A 245 8.21 -1.07 -19.79
C GLY A 245 7.42 -2.15 -20.53
N GLY A 246 7.77 -3.41 -20.28
CA GLY A 246 7.05 -4.54 -20.87
C GLY A 246 7.27 -5.86 -20.12
N PHE A 247 6.27 -6.73 -20.23
CA PHE A 247 6.28 -8.10 -19.73
C PHE A 247 7.05 -9.01 -20.69
N CYS A 248 8.33 -8.70 -20.86
CA CYS A 248 9.29 -9.46 -21.66
C CYS A 248 10.61 -9.42 -20.91
N GLY A 249 11.26 -10.57 -20.73
CA GLY A 249 12.46 -10.69 -19.90
C GLY A 249 12.99 -12.12 -19.95
N GLY A 250 14.00 -12.42 -19.14
CA GLY A 250 14.65 -13.71 -19.16
C GLY A 250 13.69 -14.91 -19.03
N THR A 251 12.64 -14.84 -18.20
CA THR A 251 11.72 -15.98 -17.99
C THR A 251 10.84 -16.28 -19.19
N TYR A 252 10.64 -15.32 -20.09
CA TYR A 252 9.88 -15.55 -21.33
C TYR A 252 10.66 -16.45 -22.31
N VAL A 253 11.98 -16.51 -22.20
CA VAL A 253 12.79 -17.50 -22.91
C VAL A 253 12.54 -18.91 -22.35
N ASP A 254 12.32 -19.02 -21.04
CA ASP A 254 11.96 -20.29 -20.39
C ASP A 254 10.56 -20.74 -20.84
N ASP A 255 9.63 -19.80 -21.01
CA ASP A 255 8.29 -20.07 -21.56
C ASP A 255 8.34 -20.56 -23.01
N GLU A 256 9.20 -20.00 -23.87
CA GLU A 256 9.36 -20.48 -25.24
C GLU A 256 9.94 -21.90 -25.29
N PHE A 257 10.85 -22.25 -24.37
CA PHE A 257 11.30 -23.63 -24.20
C PHE A 257 10.15 -24.57 -23.79
N LEU A 258 9.30 -24.16 -22.84
CA LEU A 258 8.13 -24.95 -22.44
C LEU A 258 7.11 -25.08 -23.60
N LYS A 259 6.93 -24.05 -24.42
CA LYS A 259 6.09 -24.11 -25.64
C LYS A 259 6.68 -25.04 -26.69
N PHE A 260 8.00 -25.12 -26.80
CA PHE A 260 8.65 -26.10 -27.66
C PHE A 260 8.38 -27.52 -27.18
N LEU A 261 8.47 -27.80 -25.88
CA LEU A 261 8.06 -29.08 -25.32
C LEU A 261 6.58 -29.38 -25.57
N GLU A 262 5.70 -28.38 -25.52
CA GLU A 262 4.29 -28.55 -25.87
C GLU A 262 4.08 -28.98 -27.33
N LYS A 263 4.96 -28.56 -28.25
CA LYS A 263 4.95 -29.01 -29.66
C LYS A 263 5.49 -30.42 -29.83
N LYS A 264 6.50 -30.82 -29.05
CA LYS A 264 7.16 -32.13 -29.14
C LYS A 264 6.41 -33.24 -28.39
N ALA A 265 5.98 -32.96 -27.17
CA ALA A 265 5.35 -33.92 -26.25
C ALA A 265 3.81 -33.80 -26.21
N GLY A 266 3.24 -32.79 -26.87
CA GLY A 266 1.82 -32.49 -26.86
C GLY A 266 1.39 -31.55 -25.72
N LYS A 267 0.56 -30.57 -26.04
CA LYS A 267 0.07 -29.53 -25.12
C LYS A 267 -0.58 -30.11 -23.86
N SER A 268 -1.41 -31.14 -24.01
CA SER A 268 -2.09 -31.80 -22.89
C SER A 268 -1.11 -32.48 -21.92
N ALA A 269 -0.02 -33.06 -22.43
CA ALA A 269 0.97 -33.73 -21.62
C ALA A 269 1.74 -32.74 -20.73
N VAL A 270 2.20 -31.63 -21.32
CA VAL A 270 2.90 -30.57 -20.58
C VAL A 270 1.96 -29.87 -19.58
N LYS A 271 0.68 -29.68 -19.92
CA LYS A 271 -0.32 -29.17 -18.98
C LYS A 271 -0.47 -30.09 -17.76
N LEU A 272 -0.61 -31.39 -17.97
CA LEU A 272 -0.70 -32.38 -16.88
C LEU A 272 0.59 -32.44 -16.05
N LEU A 273 1.75 -32.28 -16.68
CA LEU A 273 3.03 -32.16 -15.98
C LEU A 273 3.05 -30.94 -15.05
N LYS A 274 2.66 -29.75 -15.56
CA LYS A 274 2.57 -28.51 -14.76
C LYS A 274 1.59 -28.64 -13.59
N GLU A 275 0.48 -29.35 -13.77
CA GLU A 275 -0.54 -29.56 -12.72
C GLU A 275 -0.13 -30.60 -11.67
N LYS A 276 0.51 -31.71 -12.09
CA LYS A 276 0.72 -32.88 -11.23
C LYS A 276 2.16 -33.03 -10.73
N HIS A 277 3.14 -32.49 -11.46
CA HIS A 277 4.58 -32.68 -11.25
C HIS A 277 5.36 -31.37 -11.51
N TYR A 278 4.89 -30.27 -10.92
CA TYR A 278 5.51 -28.95 -11.08
C TYR A 278 6.96 -28.92 -10.59
N ASP A 279 7.32 -29.77 -9.62
CA ASP A 279 8.69 -29.98 -9.16
C ASP A 279 9.63 -30.44 -10.29
N GLN A 280 9.17 -31.32 -11.18
CA GLN A 280 9.96 -31.73 -12.35
C GLN A 280 10.05 -30.63 -13.41
N VAL A 281 9.00 -29.81 -13.57
CA VAL A 281 9.06 -28.63 -14.44
C VAL A 281 10.16 -27.67 -13.95
N ASN A 282 10.13 -27.35 -12.66
CA ASN A 282 11.12 -26.43 -12.07
C ASN A 282 12.53 -27.03 -12.11
N TYR A 283 12.69 -28.30 -11.79
CA TYR A 283 13.98 -28.98 -11.89
C TYR A 283 14.53 -28.93 -13.33
N MET A 284 13.71 -29.26 -14.32
CA MET A 284 14.07 -29.21 -15.74
C MET A 284 14.48 -27.78 -16.17
N VAL A 285 13.71 -26.76 -15.79
CA VAL A 285 14.01 -25.37 -16.15
C VAL A 285 15.28 -24.87 -15.44
N HIS A 286 15.39 -25.06 -14.13
CA HIS A 286 16.45 -24.45 -13.31
C HIS A 286 17.73 -25.28 -13.21
N LYS A 287 17.69 -26.60 -13.45
CA LYS A 287 18.88 -27.47 -13.39
C LYS A 287 19.36 -27.94 -14.76
N PHE A 288 18.52 -27.88 -15.80
CA PHE A 288 18.92 -28.18 -17.17
C PHE A 288 18.87 -26.94 -18.07
N PHE A 289 17.68 -26.43 -18.38
CA PHE A 289 17.54 -25.45 -19.46
C PHE A 289 18.30 -24.15 -19.19
N CYS A 290 18.11 -23.55 -18.01
CA CYS A 290 18.80 -22.32 -17.65
C CYS A 290 20.34 -22.46 -17.63
N PRO A 291 20.93 -23.41 -16.86
CA PRO A 291 22.38 -23.53 -16.76
C PRO A 291 23.05 -24.16 -17.99
N GLU A 292 22.43 -25.13 -18.67
CA GLU A 292 23.08 -25.85 -19.78
C GLU A 292 22.82 -25.20 -21.15
N VAL A 293 21.64 -24.58 -21.35
CA VAL A 293 21.22 -24.04 -22.66
C VAL A 293 21.23 -22.51 -22.67
N LYS A 294 20.36 -21.89 -21.86
CA LYS A 294 20.04 -20.46 -21.93
C LYS A 294 21.23 -19.55 -21.61
N ILE A 295 21.92 -19.79 -20.50
CA ILE A 295 23.03 -18.93 -20.03
C ILE A 295 24.22 -18.99 -21.01
N HIS A 296 24.43 -20.13 -21.66
CA HIS A 296 25.56 -20.35 -22.57
C HIS A 296 25.28 -19.93 -24.01
N PHE A 297 24.02 -19.64 -24.37
CA PHE A 297 23.67 -19.26 -25.74
C PHE A 297 24.22 -17.86 -26.12
N ARG A 298 25.01 -17.82 -27.19
CA ARG A 298 25.67 -16.60 -27.68
C ARG A 298 25.14 -16.11 -29.03
N GLY A 299 24.29 -16.90 -29.70
CA GLY A 299 23.78 -16.58 -31.03
C GLY A 299 24.79 -16.69 -32.17
N LYS A 300 25.85 -17.48 -32.01
CA LYS A 300 26.82 -17.78 -33.08
C LYS A 300 26.68 -19.23 -33.50
N GLU A 301 26.33 -19.45 -34.77
CA GLU A 301 26.08 -20.79 -35.31
C GLU A 301 27.36 -21.63 -35.38
N ASP A 302 28.46 -21.05 -35.85
CA ASP A 302 29.75 -21.74 -36.05
C ASP A 302 30.32 -22.41 -34.77
N ASP A 303 29.99 -21.86 -33.60
CA ASP A 303 30.47 -22.34 -32.29
C ASP A 303 29.43 -23.18 -31.54
N PHE A 304 28.22 -23.35 -32.11
CA PHE A 304 27.10 -23.97 -31.41
C PHE A 304 27.10 -25.49 -31.62
N LYS A 305 27.09 -26.23 -30.51
CA LYS A 305 26.86 -27.68 -30.50
C LYS A 305 25.43 -27.94 -30.05
N ALA A 306 24.73 -28.80 -30.78
CA ALA A 306 23.41 -29.27 -30.37
C ALA A 306 23.48 -29.86 -28.95
N ILE A 307 22.45 -29.57 -28.16
CA ILE A 307 22.35 -30.01 -26.78
C ILE A 307 21.25 -31.07 -26.72
N GLU A 308 21.61 -32.28 -26.29
CA GLU A 308 20.66 -33.37 -26.12
C GLU A 308 19.73 -33.09 -24.93
N PHE A 309 18.42 -33.20 -25.17
CA PHE A 309 17.40 -33.25 -24.15
C PHE A 309 16.82 -34.66 -24.04
N ASP A 310 17.30 -35.39 -23.03
CA ASP A 310 16.85 -36.73 -22.69
C ASP A 310 15.67 -36.65 -21.70
N PHE A 311 14.48 -37.06 -22.15
CA PHE A 311 13.26 -37.00 -21.35
C PHE A 311 13.32 -37.93 -20.13
N GLU A 312 13.95 -39.10 -20.25
CA GLU A 312 14.06 -40.08 -19.16
C GLU A 312 14.93 -39.56 -18.02
N LYS A 313 15.99 -38.82 -18.35
CA LYS A 313 16.91 -38.23 -17.37
C LYS A 313 16.40 -36.91 -16.82
N LYS A 314 15.92 -36.02 -17.69
CA LYS A 314 15.66 -34.62 -17.32
C LYS A 314 14.21 -34.38 -16.86
N CYS A 315 13.23 -35.15 -17.34
CA CYS A 315 11.82 -34.98 -16.97
C CYS A 315 10.97 -36.28 -17.13
N PRO A 316 11.29 -37.36 -16.41
CA PRO A 316 10.67 -38.67 -16.62
C PRO A 316 9.15 -38.69 -16.39
N ALA A 317 8.60 -37.80 -15.53
CA ALA A 317 7.15 -37.76 -15.32
C ALA A 317 6.37 -37.25 -16.54
N LEU A 318 7.02 -36.63 -17.51
CA LEU A 318 6.34 -36.18 -18.73
C LEU A 318 5.98 -37.37 -19.62
N ILE A 319 6.84 -38.38 -19.70
CA ILE A 319 6.71 -39.57 -20.56
C ILE A 319 5.36 -40.28 -20.37
N GLN A 320 4.86 -40.36 -19.13
CA GLN A 320 3.60 -41.03 -18.82
C GLN A 320 2.35 -40.29 -19.36
N TYR A 321 2.49 -39.02 -19.75
CA TYR A 321 1.39 -38.19 -20.27
C TYR A 321 1.44 -38.01 -21.78
N ILE A 322 2.54 -38.41 -22.42
CA ILE A 322 2.71 -38.35 -23.88
C ILE A 322 2.01 -39.56 -24.48
N ASN A 323 1.10 -39.28 -25.43
CA ASN A 323 0.26 -40.27 -26.08
C ASN A 323 0.12 -39.93 -27.57
N GLY A 324 -0.34 -40.89 -28.38
CA GLY A 324 -0.62 -40.66 -29.79
C GLY A 324 0.66 -40.51 -30.63
N PRO A 325 0.60 -39.80 -31.77
CA PRO A 325 1.73 -39.73 -32.71
C PRO A 325 2.97 -39.07 -32.09
N GLU A 326 2.81 -38.16 -31.12
CA GLU A 326 3.92 -37.57 -30.37
C GLU A 326 4.67 -38.64 -29.56
N ARG A 327 3.97 -39.64 -29.03
CA ARG A 327 4.58 -40.76 -28.31
C ARG A 327 5.36 -41.64 -29.28
N ASP A 328 4.74 -42.03 -30.37
CA ASP A 328 5.35 -42.93 -31.36
C ASP A 328 6.65 -42.33 -31.90
N GLN A 329 6.64 -41.03 -32.24
CA GLN A 329 7.84 -40.30 -32.67
C GLN A 329 8.94 -40.28 -31.60
N LEU A 330 8.59 -39.96 -30.34
CA LEU A 330 9.59 -39.89 -29.27
C LEU A 330 10.12 -41.26 -28.88
N GLU A 331 9.35 -42.34 -29.02
CA GLU A 331 9.85 -43.71 -28.84
C GLU A 331 10.86 -44.08 -29.95
N ASP A 332 10.58 -43.71 -31.20
CA ASP A 332 11.51 -43.89 -32.33
C ASP A 332 12.80 -43.07 -32.18
N GLU A 333 12.72 -41.90 -31.54
CA GLU A 333 13.85 -41.02 -31.20
C GLU A 333 14.51 -41.39 -29.85
N GLU A 334 14.23 -42.59 -29.30
CA GLU A 334 14.75 -43.08 -28.01
C GLU A 334 14.57 -42.10 -26.83
N TRP A 335 13.50 -41.30 -26.85
CA TRP A 335 13.18 -40.25 -25.88
C TRP A 335 14.26 -39.17 -25.75
N VAL A 336 15.05 -38.93 -26.81
CA VAL A 336 16.08 -37.89 -26.86
C VAL A 336 15.82 -36.95 -28.04
N ILE A 337 15.78 -35.65 -27.78
CA ILE A 337 15.68 -34.63 -28.82
C ILE A 337 16.87 -33.68 -28.80
N ASP A 338 17.28 -33.22 -29.98
CA ASP A 338 18.33 -32.23 -30.10
C ASP A 338 17.79 -30.80 -30.02
N LEU A 339 18.39 -29.99 -29.16
CA LEU A 339 18.24 -28.54 -29.16
C LEU A 339 19.35 -27.95 -30.04
N ASP A 340 19.07 -27.87 -31.33
CA ASP A 340 19.97 -27.27 -32.32
C ASP A 340 20.00 -25.73 -32.26
N PHE A 341 20.87 -25.11 -33.05
CA PHE A 341 21.05 -23.66 -33.05
C PHE A 341 19.76 -22.92 -33.37
N ALA A 342 19.05 -23.35 -34.42
CA ALA A 342 17.81 -22.72 -34.86
C ALA A 342 16.71 -22.82 -33.78
N THR A 343 16.63 -23.98 -33.12
CA THR A 343 15.69 -24.25 -32.03
C THR A 343 15.98 -23.34 -30.85
N VAL A 344 17.21 -23.31 -30.34
CA VAL A 344 17.54 -22.44 -29.19
C VAL A 344 17.38 -20.97 -29.55
N LYS A 345 17.78 -20.56 -30.76
CA LYS A 345 17.58 -19.19 -31.26
C LYS A 345 16.10 -18.81 -31.25
N SER A 346 15.20 -19.74 -31.64
CA SER A 346 13.76 -19.51 -31.65
C SER A 346 13.17 -19.24 -30.25
N PHE A 347 13.84 -19.65 -29.17
CA PHE A 347 13.40 -19.33 -27.81
C PHE A 347 13.69 -17.88 -27.42
N PHE A 348 14.76 -17.32 -27.98
CA PHE A 348 15.21 -15.97 -27.65
C PHE A 348 14.62 -14.91 -28.57
N ASP A 349 14.56 -15.17 -29.88
CA ASP A 349 14.20 -14.15 -30.87
C ASP A 349 12.89 -13.41 -30.55
N PRO A 350 11.75 -14.08 -30.27
CA PRO A 350 10.51 -13.37 -29.99
C PRO A 350 10.60 -12.45 -28.77
N VAL A 351 11.39 -12.83 -27.76
CA VAL A 351 11.59 -12.05 -26.53
C VAL A 351 12.49 -10.85 -26.81
N ILE A 352 13.58 -11.04 -27.56
CA ILE A 352 14.52 -9.98 -27.93
C ILE A 352 13.87 -8.97 -28.86
N GLU A 353 13.05 -9.41 -29.83
CA GLU A 353 12.31 -8.49 -30.71
C GLU A 353 11.42 -7.54 -29.92
N ASN A 354 10.74 -8.03 -28.89
CA ASN A 354 9.92 -7.18 -28.01
C ASN A 354 10.78 -6.12 -27.30
N ILE A 355 11.96 -6.49 -26.82
CA ILE A 355 12.90 -5.56 -26.16
C ILE A 355 13.41 -4.51 -27.18
N ILE A 356 13.78 -4.93 -28.39
CA ILE A 356 14.20 -4.04 -29.48
C ILE A 356 13.10 -3.03 -29.82
N ASN A 357 11.84 -3.48 -29.90
CA ASN A 357 10.70 -2.60 -30.15
C ASN A 357 10.52 -1.56 -29.04
N LEU A 358 10.63 -1.96 -27.76
CA LEU A 358 10.57 -1.04 -26.63
C LEU A 358 11.69 0.00 -26.66
N ILE A 359 12.92 -0.43 -26.96
CA ILE A 359 14.08 0.47 -27.10
C ILE A 359 13.84 1.46 -28.24
N THR A 360 13.37 0.99 -29.39
CA THR A 360 13.07 1.83 -30.56
C THR A 360 12.04 2.90 -30.22
N LEU A 361 10.96 2.52 -29.53
CA LEU A 361 9.92 3.45 -29.09
C LEU A 361 10.45 4.46 -28.06
N GLN A 362 11.34 4.06 -27.15
CA GLN A 362 11.90 4.99 -26.18
C GLN A 362 12.88 5.96 -26.81
N LEU A 363 13.73 5.50 -27.74
CA LEU A 363 14.67 6.35 -28.46
C LEU A 363 13.95 7.32 -29.41
N SER A 364 12.79 6.97 -29.98
CA SER A 364 12.02 7.91 -30.79
C SER A 364 11.47 9.11 -30.00
N LYS A 365 11.29 8.95 -28.67
CA LYS A 365 10.91 10.02 -27.74
C LYS A 365 12.10 10.88 -27.31
N CYS A 366 13.33 10.49 -27.62
CA CYS A 366 14.55 11.21 -27.22
C CYS A 366 15.58 11.23 -28.37
N SER A 367 15.61 12.32 -29.14
CA SER A 367 16.50 12.47 -30.28
C SER A 367 17.99 12.50 -29.93
N ASP A 368 18.35 12.89 -28.70
CA ASP A 368 19.71 13.23 -28.31
C ASP A 368 20.32 12.22 -27.31
N CYS A 369 19.93 10.95 -27.38
CA CYS A 369 20.46 9.90 -26.51
C CYS A 369 21.86 9.44 -26.96
N SER A 370 22.88 9.72 -26.15
CA SER A 370 24.29 9.45 -26.50
C SER A 370 24.79 8.07 -26.04
N LEU A 371 24.14 7.49 -25.03
CA LEU A 371 24.58 6.25 -24.40
C LEU A 371 23.38 5.39 -23.97
N MET A 372 23.51 4.08 -24.07
CA MET A 372 22.56 3.10 -23.58
C MET A 372 23.28 2.15 -22.60
N PHE A 373 22.74 2.02 -21.40
CA PHE A 373 23.16 1.03 -20.41
C PHE A 373 22.23 -0.19 -20.44
N LEU A 374 22.82 -1.37 -20.57
CA LEU A 374 22.10 -2.65 -20.40
C LEU A 374 22.35 -3.16 -18.98
N VAL A 375 21.31 -3.17 -18.15
CA VAL A 375 21.34 -3.62 -16.75
C VAL A 375 20.32 -4.73 -16.52
N GLY A 376 20.32 -5.33 -15.33
CA GLY A 376 19.43 -6.45 -15.02
C GLY A 376 20.04 -7.82 -15.36
N GLY A 377 19.40 -8.89 -14.88
CA GLY A 377 19.93 -10.25 -15.01
C GLY A 377 19.94 -10.76 -16.45
N PHE A 378 18.92 -10.43 -17.25
CA PHE A 378 18.87 -10.88 -18.64
C PHE A 378 19.90 -10.15 -19.53
N SER A 379 20.36 -8.97 -19.11
CA SER A 379 21.48 -8.27 -19.73
C SER A 379 22.82 -9.00 -19.61
N GLU A 380 22.93 -10.10 -18.85
CA GLU A 380 24.10 -11.00 -18.89
C GLU A 380 24.14 -11.86 -20.15
N SER A 381 22.99 -12.08 -20.82
CA SER A 381 22.90 -12.86 -22.05
C SER A 381 23.75 -12.24 -23.15
N LYS A 382 24.73 -13.01 -23.64
CA LYS A 382 25.59 -12.58 -24.75
C LYS A 382 24.83 -12.43 -26.05
N TYR A 383 23.79 -13.25 -26.24
CA TYR A 383 22.94 -13.12 -27.41
C TYR A 383 22.12 -11.82 -27.39
N LEU A 384 21.50 -11.48 -26.25
CA LEU A 384 20.80 -10.19 -26.09
C LEU A 384 21.74 -9.01 -26.34
N GLN A 385 22.92 -9.01 -25.72
CA GLN A 385 23.94 -7.97 -25.93
C GLN A 385 24.32 -7.83 -27.41
N HIS A 386 24.47 -8.95 -28.12
CA HIS A 386 24.83 -8.95 -29.54
C HIS A 386 23.72 -8.34 -30.40
N ARG A 387 22.47 -8.81 -30.23
CA ARG A 387 21.30 -8.33 -30.99
C ARG A 387 21.02 -6.84 -30.78
N ILE A 388 21.11 -6.35 -29.53
CA ILE A 388 20.96 -4.91 -29.25
C ILE A 388 22.10 -4.12 -29.90
N LYS A 389 23.33 -4.64 -29.87
CA LYS A 389 24.48 -3.97 -30.51
C LYS A 389 24.39 -3.93 -32.02
N GLU A 390 23.86 -4.98 -32.64
CA GLU A 390 23.58 -5.04 -34.07
C GLU A 390 22.55 -3.97 -34.47
N GLU A 391 21.45 -3.84 -33.71
CA GLU A 391 20.35 -2.95 -34.08
C GLU A 391 20.62 -1.45 -33.77
N PHE A 392 21.34 -1.17 -32.69
CA PHE A 392 21.49 0.20 -32.16
C PHE A 392 22.94 0.69 -32.08
N GLY A 393 23.94 -0.16 -32.31
CA GLY A 393 25.35 0.18 -32.10
C GLY A 393 25.86 1.36 -32.94
N ASP A 394 25.26 1.59 -34.11
CA ASP A 394 25.58 2.72 -34.99
C ASP A 394 24.85 4.02 -34.59
N LYS A 395 23.77 3.91 -33.79
CA LYS A 395 22.92 5.05 -33.38
C LYS A 395 23.30 5.59 -32.00
N VAL A 396 23.65 4.70 -31.08
CA VAL A 396 23.91 5.03 -29.67
C VAL A 396 25.02 4.14 -29.11
N LYS A 397 25.90 4.72 -28.30
CA LYS A 397 26.96 3.93 -27.65
C LYS A 397 26.32 2.97 -26.65
N ILE A 398 26.68 1.69 -26.69
CA ILE A 398 26.16 0.70 -25.75
C ILE A 398 27.22 0.36 -24.70
N ALA A 399 26.82 0.42 -23.43
CA ALA A 399 27.65 0.04 -22.29
C ALA A 399 26.93 -0.98 -21.41
N ILE A 400 27.67 -1.98 -20.95
CA ILE A 400 27.20 -2.92 -19.93
C ILE A 400 28.06 -2.69 -18.69
N PRO A 401 27.48 -2.36 -17.52
CA PRO A 401 28.25 -2.18 -16.30
C PRO A 401 28.80 -3.53 -15.79
N PRO A 402 29.85 -3.52 -14.95
CA PRO A 402 30.34 -4.73 -14.32
C PRO A 402 29.22 -5.37 -13.49
N ASN A 403 28.92 -6.65 -13.75
CA ASN A 403 27.86 -7.41 -13.09
C ASN A 403 26.47 -6.71 -13.22
N PRO A 404 25.85 -6.74 -14.42
CA PRO A 404 24.60 -6.02 -14.66
C PRO A 404 23.44 -6.53 -13.80
N ALA A 405 23.46 -7.82 -13.39
CA ALA A 405 22.48 -8.40 -12.47
C ALA A 405 22.45 -7.73 -11.09
N ALA A 406 23.59 -7.21 -10.62
CA ALA A 406 23.72 -6.52 -9.33
C ALA A 406 23.49 -5.01 -9.39
N SER A 407 23.17 -4.43 -10.57
CA SER A 407 23.11 -2.98 -10.76
C SER A 407 22.10 -2.29 -9.84
N VAL A 408 20.90 -2.86 -9.70
CA VAL A 408 19.83 -2.29 -8.87
C VAL A 408 20.19 -2.34 -7.39
N LEU A 409 20.58 -3.49 -6.83
CA LEU A 409 20.94 -3.61 -5.41
C LEU A 409 22.17 -2.77 -5.03
N LYS A 410 23.18 -2.66 -5.91
CA LYS A 410 24.34 -1.77 -5.68
C LYS A 410 23.94 -0.30 -5.79
N GLY A 411 23.11 0.01 -6.77
CA GLY A 411 22.57 1.34 -6.99
C GLY A 411 21.71 1.85 -5.83
N ALA A 412 20.87 0.99 -5.26
CA ALA A 412 20.07 1.29 -4.07
C ALA A 412 20.97 1.56 -2.85
N CYS A 413 22.06 0.79 -2.70
CA CYS A 413 23.05 1.02 -1.65
C CYS A 413 23.76 2.38 -1.82
N LEU A 414 24.17 2.72 -3.05
CA LEU A 414 24.75 4.04 -3.37
C LEU A 414 23.75 5.18 -3.15
N TYR A 415 22.49 4.99 -3.53
CA TYR A 415 21.43 5.96 -3.28
C TYR A 415 21.24 6.23 -1.79
N GLY A 416 21.25 5.19 -0.94
CA GLY A 416 21.15 5.38 0.50
C GLY A 416 22.33 6.12 1.13
N LEU A 417 23.52 6.08 0.51
CA LEU A 417 24.67 6.86 0.95
C LEU A 417 24.57 8.35 0.58
N ASP A 418 23.95 8.66 -0.55
CA ASP A 418 23.67 10.04 -0.96
C ASP A 418 22.39 10.13 -1.78
N MET A 419 21.26 10.32 -1.10
CA MET A 419 19.95 10.42 -1.74
C MET A 419 19.82 11.67 -2.63
N LYS A 420 20.69 12.68 -2.46
CA LYS A 420 20.71 13.90 -3.28
C LYS A 420 21.29 13.67 -4.67
N THR A 421 21.84 12.48 -4.92
CA THR A 421 22.27 12.04 -6.26
C THR A 421 21.13 12.13 -7.27
N VAL A 422 19.88 11.87 -6.85
CA VAL A 422 18.70 12.12 -7.69
C VAL A 422 18.26 13.57 -7.45
N ALA A 423 18.53 14.46 -8.41
CA ALA A 423 18.24 15.89 -8.26
C ALA A 423 16.77 16.20 -8.52
N THR A 424 16.26 15.69 -9.65
CA THR A 424 14.91 15.97 -10.11
C THR A 424 14.18 14.68 -10.44
N ARG A 425 12.86 14.72 -10.26
CA ARG A 425 11.93 13.68 -10.69
C ARG A 425 10.87 14.30 -11.59
N VAL A 426 10.33 13.49 -12.49
CA VAL A 426 9.21 13.86 -13.33
C VAL A 426 7.92 13.39 -12.65
N LEU A 427 6.97 14.29 -12.43
CA LEU A 427 5.69 13.95 -11.79
C LEU A 427 4.87 13.03 -12.68
N LYS A 428 4.43 11.88 -12.14
CA LYS A 428 3.60 10.91 -12.87
C LYS A 428 2.15 11.38 -13.04
N TRP A 429 1.65 12.16 -12.09
CA TRP A 429 0.27 12.60 -12.01
C TRP A 429 0.19 14.11 -11.96
N SER A 430 -0.94 14.64 -12.39
CA SER A 430 -1.28 16.02 -12.09
C SER A 430 -1.97 16.05 -10.73
N TYR A 431 -1.60 16.98 -9.88
CA TYR A 431 -2.12 17.16 -8.53
C TYR A 431 -2.87 18.48 -8.46
N GLY A 432 -3.98 18.49 -7.74
CA GLY A 432 -4.82 19.66 -7.58
C GLY A 432 -5.55 19.68 -6.25
N VAL A 433 -6.28 20.76 -6.02
CA VAL A 433 -7.11 20.99 -4.84
C VAL A 433 -8.52 21.31 -5.28
N LEU A 434 -9.52 20.87 -4.50
CA LEU A 434 -10.90 21.30 -4.70
C LEU A 434 -11.05 22.77 -4.36
N VAL A 435 -11.62 23.52 -5.30
CA VAL A 435 -12.04 24.91 -5.10
C VAL A 435 -13.52 25.04 -5.37
N SER A 436 -14.24 25.69 -4.46
CA SER A 436 -15.67 25.95 -4.64
C SER A 436 -15.87 27.37 -5.17
N GLU A 437 -16.20 27.50 -6.45
CA GLU A 437 -16.38 28.76 -7.14
C GLU A 437 -17.85 29.17 -7.24
N VAL A 438 -18.13 30.46 -7.49
CA VAL A 438 -19.50 30.90 -7.80
C VAL A 438 -19.86 30.38 -9.19
N TRP A 439 -21.01 29.72 -9.32
CA TRP A 439 -21.48 29.18 -10.60
C TRP A 439 -21.71 30.32 -11.61
N GLN A 440 -21.21 30.17 -12.83
CA GLN A 440 -21.34 31.14 -13.93
C GLN A 440 -22.10 30.58 -15.13
N ALA A 441 -22.60 31.47 -15.99
CA ALA A 441 -23.24 31.08 -17.24
C ALA A 441 -22.24 30.37 -18.16
N GLY A 442 -22.42 29.07 -18.35
CA GLY A 442 -21.48 28.18 -19.05
C GLY A 442 -21.12 26.95 -18.21
N ASP A 443 -21.22 27.04 -16.87
CA ASP A 443 -21.03 25.91 -15.98
C ASP A 443 -22.25 24.95 -16.03
N PRO A 444 -22.06 23.62 -15.88
CA PRO A 444 -23.14 22.66 -15.91
C PRO A 444 -24.13 22.88 -14.76
N LEU A 445 -25.43 23.02 -15.09
CA LEU A 445 -26.49 23.21 -14.09
C LEU A 445 -26.62 22.03 -13.11
N SER A 446 -26.31 20.81 -13.56
CA SER A 446 -26.35 19.61 -12.72
C SER A 446 -25.30 19.61 -11.60
N ARG A 447 -24.27 20.45 -11.71
CA ARG A 447 -23.15 20.54 -10.75
C ARG A 447 -23.27 21.77 -9.85
N LYS A 448 -24.38 22.51 -9.95
CA LYS A 448 -24.65 23.67 -9.11
C LYS A 448 -25.20 23.23 -7.77
N ASP A 449 -24.54 23.62 -6.68
CA ASP A 449 -25.00 23.33 -5.33
C ASP A 449 -26.18 24.25 -4.90
N SER A 450 -26.74 23.99 -3.72
CA SER A 450 -27.84 24.78 -3.14
C SER A 450 -27.46 26.23 -2.83
N ASN A 451 -26.17 26.55 -2.74
CA ASN A 451 -25.64 27.89 -2.52
C ASN A 451 -25.29 28.62 -3.83
N GLY A 452 -25.55 28.00 -4.97
CA GLY A 452 -25.25 28.54 -6.28
C GLY A 452 -23.76 28.52 -6.65
N ARG A 453 -23.01 27.55 -6.13
CA ARG A 453 -21.59 27.33 -6.36
C ARG A 453 -21.35 26.03 -7.13
N ILE A 454 -20.10 25.82 -7.54
CA ILE A 454 -19.64 24.65 -8.25
C ILE A 454 -18.24 24.27 -7.77
N ASP A 455 -18.02 22.99 -7.51
CA ASP A 455 -16.72 22.47 -7.10
C ASP A 455 -15.89 22.11 -8.34
N LYS A 456 -14.69 22.67 -8.43
CA LYS A 456 -13.76 22.48 -9.55
C LYS A 456 -12.43 21.93 -9.07
N PHE A 457 -11.73 21.27 -9.97
CA PHE A 457 -10.35 20.86 -9.77
C PHE A 457 -9.43 22.05 -10.10
N SER A 458 -8.64 22.49 -9.14
CA SER A 458 -7.63 23.53 -9.34
C SER A 458 -6.25 22.91 -9.36
N LEU A 459 -5.60 22.93 -10.52
CA LEU A 459 -4.27 22.37 -10.72
C LEU A 459 -3.21 23.05 -9.85
N LEU A 460 -2.46 22.26 -9.08
CA LEU A 460 -1.30 22.68 -8.30
C LEU A 460 0.01 22.32 -8.99
N ALA A 461 0.11 21.09 -9.49
CA ALA A 461 1.29 20.57 -10.16
C ALA A 461 0.86 19.69 -11.32
N SER A 462 1.37 19.90 -12.53
CA SER A 462 0.99 19.09 -13.69
C SER A 462 1.86 17.85 -13.81
N LYS A 463 1.28 16.76 -14.31
CA LYS A 463 2.00 15.59 -14.82
C LYS A 463 3.09 16.00 -15.81
N ALA A 464 4.15 15.21 -15.87
CA ALA A 464 5.34 15.44 -16.68
C ALA A 464 6.16 16.68 -16.28
N THR A 465 5.82 17.36 -15.18
CA THR A 465 6.63 18.45 -14.63
C THR A 465 7.90 17.89 -14.00
N GLU A 466 9.05 18.42 -14.40
CA GLU A 466 10.33 18.20 -13.71
C GLU A 466 10.34 19.02 -12.40
N ALA A 467 10.58 18.32 -11.29
CA ALA A 467 10.58 18.89 -9.95
C ALA A 467 11.85 18.47 -9.20
N ASP A 468 12.54 19.44 -8.59
CA ASP A 468 13.57 19.17 -7.60
C ASP A 468 12.97 18.36 -6.43
N VAL A 469 13.78 17.52 -5.79
CA VAL A 469 13.41 16.93 -4.50
C VAL A 469 13.10 18.07 -3.53
N ASP A 470 11.98 17.96 -2.80
CA ASP A 470 11.45 18.99 -1.90
C ASP A 470 10.91 20.27 -2.58
N LYS A 471 10.71 20.27 -3.90
CA LYS A 471 10.04 21.40 -4.59
C LYS A 471 8.61 21.57 -4.08
N GLU A 472 8.26 22.81 -3.78
CA GLU A 472 6.95 23.23 -3.30
C GLU A 472 6.07 23.74 -4.46
N PHE A 473 4.82 23.25 -4.51
CA PHE A 473 3.77 23.68 -5.42
C PHE A 473 2.64 24.29 -4.61
N SER A 474 2.34 25.57 -4.81
CA SER A 474 1.43 26.29 -3.93
C SER A 474 0.28 26.97 -4.68
N ALA A 475 -0.88 27.03 -4.03
CA ALA A 475 -2.00 27.88 -4.42
C ALA A 475 -2.60 28.59 -3.22
N GLN A 476 -3.28 29.71 -3.46
CA GLN A 476 -4.02 30.40 -2.42
C GLN A 476 -5.49 30.04 -2.53
N VAL A 477 -6.09 29.63 -1.42
CA VAL A 477 -7.54 29.46 -1.30
C VAL A 477 -8.09 30.45 -0.28
N SER A 478 -9.37 30.75 -0.41
CA SER A 478 -10.09 31.63 0.50
C SER A 478 -11.34 30.93 1.03
N PRO A 479 -11.86 31.33 2.21
CA PRO A 479 -13.13 30.84 2.69
C PRO A 479 -14.22 31.03 1.64
N VAL A 480 -15.16 30.09 1.61
CA VAL A 480 -16.35 30.12 0.77
C VAL A 480 -17.32 31.17 1.32
N PHE A 481 -17.44 31.27 2.65
CA PHE A 481 -18.35 32.20 3.32
C PHE A 481 -17.61 33.22 4.23
N PRO A 482 -18.11 34.47 4.34
CA PRO A 482 -17.45 35.52 5.13
C PRO A 482 -17.25 35.19 6.62
N ASN A 483 -18.12 34.37 7.21
CA ASN A 483 -18.11 33.99 8.62
C ASN A 483 -17.52 32.58 8.86
N GLN A 484 -17.01 31.92 7.83
CA GLN A 484 -16.44 30.58 7.93
C GLN A 484 -15.15 30.59 8.76
N THR A 485 -15.11 29.81 9.84
CA THR A 485 -13.95 29.69 10.75
C THR A 485 -13.05 28.49 10.45
N THR A 486 -13.50 27.60 9.56
CA THR A 486 -12.83 26.35 9.20
C THR A 486 -12.86 26.14 7.69
N ILE A 487 -11.74 25.74 7.07
CA ILE A 487 -11.67 25.33 5.66
C ILE A 487 -11.30 23.85 5.60
N LEU A 488 -12.13 23.04 4.94
CA LEU A 488 -11.76 21.68 4.54
C LEU A 488 -10.93 21.78 3.26
N VAL A 489 -9.69 21.32 3.31
CA VAL A 489 -8.79 21.27 2.15
C VAL A 489 -8.76 19.83 1.66
N GLN A 490 -9.13 19.62 0.39
CA GLN A 490 -9.13 18.30 -0.25
C GLN A 490 -8.22 18.32 -1.46
N PHE A 491 -7.22 17.44 -1.47
CA PHE A 491 -6.29 17.28 -2.58
C PHE A 491 -6.72 16.10 -3.44
N TYR A 492 -6.42 16.21 -4.74
CA TYR A 492 -6.76 15.22 -5.75
C TYR A 492 -5.57 15.01 -6.70
N TYR A 493 -5.59 13.91 -7.45
CA TYR A 493 -4.67 13.68 -8.55
C TYR A 493 -5.34 13.00 -9.74
N THR A 494 -4.74 13.11 -10.93
CA THR A 494 -5.29 12.59 -12.21
C THR A 494 -4.18 12.11 -13.16
N SER A 495 -4.48 11.10 -13.98
CA SER A 495 -3.63 10.61 -15.11
C SER A 495 -3.48 11.63 -16.22
N GLU A 496 -4.44 12.54 -16.33
CA GLU A 496 -4.50 13.58 -17.35
C GLU A 496 -3.60 14.77 -17.00
N HIS A 497 -3.31 15.62 -17.98
CA HIS A 497 -2.52 16.84 -17.73
C HIS A 497 -3.23 17.87 -16.85
N ASP A 498 -4.57 17.83 -16.85
CA ASP A 498 -5.45 18.65 -16.04
C ASP A 498 -6.84 18.00 -15.97
N SER A 499 -7.71 18.50 -15.10
CA SER A 499 -9.11 18.12 -15.01
C SER A 499 -9.95 19.35 -14.67
N THR A 500 -11.24 19.34 -15.05
CA THR A 500 -12.14 20.46 -14.73
C THR A 500 -12.83 20.27 -13.38
N TYR A 501 -13.19 19.03 -13.02
CA TYR A 501 -13.97 18.75 -11.82
C TYR A 501 -13.39 17.59 -11.00
N CYS A 502 -13.45 17.70 -9.68
CA CYS A 502 -12.86 16.72 -8.76
C CYS A 502 -13.57 15.34 -8.74
N ASP A 503 -14.76 15.25 -9.31
CA ASP A 503 -15.58 14.02 -9.38
C ASP A 503 -15.51 13.33 -10.76
N GLU A 504 -14.65 13.79 -11.67
CA GLU A 504 -14.44 13.14 -12.95
C GLU A 504 -13.87 11.73 -12.74
N SER A 505 -14.27 10.79 -13.61
CA SER A 505 -13.99 9.35 -13.43
C SER A 505 -12.50 8.99 -13.43
N HIS A 506 -11.62 9.88 -13.89
CA HIS A 506 -10.17 9.72 -13.92
C HIS A 506 -9.45 10.51 -12.79
N VAL A 507 -10.20 11.29 -11.99
CA VAL A 507 -9.68 12.03 -10.84
C VAL A 507 -9.84 11.17 -9.58
N ARG A 508 -8.85 11.22 -8.69
CA ARG A 508 -8.81 10.44 -7.46
C ARG A 508 -8.47 11.33 -6.27
N SER A 509 -9.05 11.04 -5.11
CA SER A 509 -8.72 11.75 -3.87
C SER A 509 -7.30 11.40 -3.42
N LEU A 510 -6.51 12.41 -3.11
CA LEU A 510 -5.16 12.27 -2.54
C LEU A 510 -5.23 12.18 -1.00
N GLY A 511 -6.14 12.95 -0.40
CA GLY A 511 -6.30 13.12 1.04
C GLY A 511 -6.83 14.51 1.39
N SER A 512 -7.20 14.71 2.65
CA SER A 512 -7.77 15.97 3.11
C SER A 512 -7.38 16.31 4.55
N PHE A 513 -7.52 17.58 4.92
CA PHE A 513 -7.41 18.04 6.31
C PHE A 513 -8.14 19.37 6.52
N ILE A 514 -8.39 19.74 7.78
CA ILE A 514 -9.14 20.94 8.13
C ILE A 514 -8.21 22.02 8.71
N VAL A 515 -8.26 23.20 8.11
CA VAL A 515 -7.68 24.45 8.65
C VAL A 515 -8.73 25.12 9.53
N SER A 516 -8.54 25.12 10.85
CA SER A 516 -9.45 25.76 11.82
C SER A 516 -8.91 27.10 12.35
N GLY A 517 -9.66 27.79 13.20
CA GLY A 517 -9.16 28.99 13.90
C GLY A 517 -9.05 30.25 13.04
N LEU A 518 -9.69 30.28 11.86
CA LEU A 518 -9.69 31.47 11.00
C LEU A 518 -10.48 32.60 11.68
N PRO A 519 -9.84 33.75 12.01
CA PRO A 519 -10.53 34.83 12.72
C PRO A 519 -11.64 35.42 11.85
N ILE A 520 -12.77 35.77 12.48
CA ILE A 520 -13.94 36.37 11.82
C ILE A 520 -13.75 37.90 11.64
N ALA A 521 -12.69 38.49 12.23
CA ALA A 521 -12.48 39.93 12.34
C ALA A 521 -12.44 40.63 10.96
N ASN A 522 -13.51 41.35 10.61
CA ASN A 522 -13.69 42.35 9.53
C ASN A 522 -13.14 42.07 8.11
N SER A 523 -12.57 40.89 7.86
CA SER A 523 -11.78 40.59 6.65
C SER A 523 -12.57 39.78 5.61
N GLY A 524 -13.79 39.34 5.95
CA GLY A 524 -14.72 38.67 5.03
C GLY A 524 -14.09 37.48 4.30
N LEU A 525 -13.98 37.56 2.98
CA LEU A 525 -13.40 36.53 2.13
C LEU A 525 -11.88 36.69 1.91
N ASP A 526 -11.25 37.80 2.30
CA ASP A 526 -9.81 38.05 2.07
C ASP A 526 -8.88 37.33 3.06
N ARG A 527 -9.40 36.28 3.72
CA ARG A 527 -8.68 35.47 4.71
C ARG A 527 -8.00 34.31 4.01
N ARG A 528 -6.91 34.60 3.30
CA ARG A 528 -6.25 33.64 2.41
C ARG A 528 -5.45 32.59 3.18
N VAL A 529 -5.48 31.38 2.66
CA VAL A 529 -4.68 30.25 3.10
C VAL A 529 -3.79 29.82 1.95
N LEU A 530 -2.48 29.82 2.20
CA LEU A 530 -1.49 29.29 1.26
C LEU A 530 -1.41 27.79 1.43
N LEU A 531 -1.95 27.06 0.46
CA LEU A 531 -1.79 25.62 0.35
C LEU A 531 -0.48 25.34 -0.36
N THR A 532 0.29 24.38 0.13
CA THR A 532 1.55 23.96 -0.48
C THR A 532 1.64 22.45 -0.47
N LEU A 533 1.87 21.87 -1.63
CA LEU A 533 2.17 20.46 -1.84
C LEU A 533 3.67 20.32 -2.09
N ARG A 534 4.33 19.47 -1.32
CA ARG A 534 5.76 19.18 -1.44
C ARG A 534 5.96 17.68 -1.62
N PHE A 535 6.68 17.32 -2.66
CA PHE A 535 7.11 15.94 -2.87
C PHE A 535 8.50 15.80 -2.25
N ALA A 536 8.58 15.23 -1.04
CA ALA A 536 9.85 15.08 -0.36
C ALA A 536 10.69 13.94 -0.99
N SER A 537 11.58 13.30 -0.22
CA SER A 537 12.08 11.97 -0.60
C SER A 537 10.93 11.04 -1.05
N MET A 538 11.25 9.91 -1.67
CA MET A 538 10.27 9.01 -2.32
C MET A 538 9.15 8.44 -1.42
N GLU A 539 9.02 8.90 -0.19
CA GLU A 539 8.16 8.36 0.86
C GLU A 539 7.03 9.28 1.31
N SER A 540 7.07 10.59 1.02
CA SER A 540 6.02 11.49 1.52
C SER A 540 5.66 12.59 0.54
N THR A 541 4.38 12.65 0.18
CA THR A 541 3.76 13.88 -0.32
C THR A 541 3.26 14.65 0.90
N VAL A 542 3.92 15.75 1.23
CA VAL A 542 3.54 16.60 2.37
C VAL A 542 2.67 17.72 1.85
N ALA A 543 1.48 17.86 2.41
CA ALA A 543 0.64 19.03 2.20
C ALA A 543 0.67 19.92 3.42
N THR A 544 0.82 21.22 3.20
CA THR A 544 0.75 22.23 4.25
C THR A 544 -0.27 23.28 3.87
N ALA A 545 -0.91 23.87 4.86
CA ALA A 545 -1.73 25.05 4.73
C ALA A 545 -1.23 26.09 5.73
N LYS A 546 -0.83 27.25 5.25
CA LYS A 546 -0.43 28.38 6.08
C LYS A 546 -1.47 29.47 5.99
N SER A 547 -2.09 29.81 7.11
CA SER A 547 -2.94 30.99 7.20
C SER A 547 -2.07 32.23 7.03
N LEU A 548 -2.37 33.05 6.01
CA LEU A 548 -1.61 34.27 5.75
C LEU A 548 -1.96 35.41 6.70
N HIS A 549 -3.01 35.24 7.51
CA HIS A 549 -3.48 36.26 8.44
C HIS A 549 -2.82 36.16 9.82
N ASN A 550 -2.75 34.95 10.41
CA ASN A 550 -2.18 34.73 11.75
C ASN A 550 -0.85 33.94 11.72
N GLY A 551 -0.46 33.39 10.57
CA GLY A 551 0.79 32.65 10.41
C GLY A 551 0.74 31.18 10.84
N ASP A 552 -0.41 30.70 11.32
CA ASP A 552 -0.58 29.31 11.75
C ASP A 552 -0.36 28.35 10.57
N VAL A 553 0.36 27.26 10.84
CA VAL A 553 0.73 26.24 9.86
C VAL A 553 0.08 24.91 10.24
N TYR A 554 -0.73 24.41 9.33
CA TYR A 554 -1.34 23.09 9.37
C TYR A 554 -0.58 22.23 8.36
N HIS A 555 -0.33 20.97 8.68
CA HIS A 555 0.32 20.08 7.74
C HIS A 555 -0.19 18.65 7.92
N THR A 556 -0.11 17.89 6.85
CA THR A 556 -0.35 16.45 6.84
C THR A 556 0.60 15.80 5.85
N ALA A 557 0.91 14.53 6.07
CA ALA A 557 1.66 13.71 5.13
C ALA A 557 0.68 12.71 4.51
N PHE A 558 0.53 12.76 3.20
CA PHE A 558 -0.28 11.81 2.46
C PHE A 558 0.57 10.60 2.05
N SER A 559 0.15 9.42 2.49
CA SER A 559 0.42 8.17 1.76
C SER A 559 -0.66 8.06 0.68
N THR A 560 -0.38 8.35 -0.59
CA THR A 560 -1.42 8.32 -1.63
C THR A 560 -2.05 6.93 -1.71
N LEU A 561 -3.33 6.77 -1.38
CA LEU A 561 -4.06 5.53 -1.64
C LEU A 561 -4.87 5.67 -2.95
N PRO A 562 -4.54 5.04 -4.12
CA PRO A 562 -5.53 4.90 -5.20
C PRO A 562 -6.54 3.76 -5.02
N ASP A 563 -7.83 4.09 -4.93
CA ASP A 563 -8.89 3.14 -5.22
C ASP A 563 -8.78 2.66 -6.68
N ASN A 564 -8.52 1.36 -6.86
CA ASN A 564 -8.75 0.63 -8.10
C ASN A 564 -9.90 -0.35 -7.90
N GLY A 565 -10.96 -0.16 -8.68
CA GLY A 565 -12.11 -1.04 -8.71
C GLY A 565 -11.71 -2.49 -8.93
N SER A 566 -12.38 -3.38 -8.19
CA SER A 566 -12.18 -4.84 -8.09
C SER A 566 -11.20 -5.34 -7.01
N PHE A 567 -11.16 -4.66 -5.87
CA PHE A 567 -11.36 -5.32 -4.59
C PHE A 567 -12.50 -4.59 -3.88
N GLN A 568 -13.33 -5.29 -3.10
CA GLN A 568 -14.15 -4.60 -2.10
C GLN A 568 -13.22 -3.64 -1.35
N ASN A 569 -13.57 -2.34 -1.29
CA ASN A 569 -12.90 -1.35 -0.43
C ASN A 569 -12.37 -2.06 0.81
N PRO A 570 -11.12 -1.87 1.26
CA PRO A 570 -10.76 -2.30 2.60
C PRO A 570 -11.82 -1.65 3.50
N THR A 571 -12.67 -2.51 4.04
CA THR A 571 -14.04 -2.23 4.48
C THR A 571 -14.21 -0.80 4.94
N VAL A 572 -15.14 -0.07 4.30
CA VAL A 572 -15.75 1.18 4.79
C VAL A 572 -15.66 1.19 6.31
N ALA A 573 -14.86 2.10 6.89
CA ALA A 573 -14.63 2.13 8.33
C ALA A 573 -15.99 2.22 9.04
N GLY A 574 -16.49 1.10 9.55
CA GLY A 574 -17.76 1.05 10.25
C GLY A 574 -17.58 1.72 11.60
N PHE A 575 -18.64 2.30 12.15
CA PHE A 575 -18.60 2.68 13.56
C PHE A 575 -18.99 1.48 14.41
N HIS A 576 -18.33 1.31 15.56
CA HIS A 576 -18.93 0.59 16.67
C HIS A 576 -19.67 1.60 17.52
N ILE A 577 -20.98 1.69 17.31
CA ILE A 577 -21.85 2.64 17.98
C ILE A 577 -22.43 1.96 19.21
N ILE A 578 -22.07 2.45 20.39
CA ILE A 578 -22.43 1.85 21.67
C ILE A 578 -23.30 2.83 22.44
N PHE A 579 -24.56 2.47 22.66
CA PHE A 579 -25.46 3.23 23.52
C PHE A 579 -25.35 2.71 24.95
N VAL A 580 -25.03 3.60 25.88
CA VAL A 580 -24.97 3.32 27.31
C VAL A 580 -26.07 4.15 27.97
N LEU A 581 -27.20 3.50 28.26
CA LEU A 581 -28.45 4.16 28.63
C LEU A 581 -28.80 3.89 30.09
N ASP A 582 -28.99 4.98 30.84
CA ASP A 582 -29.47 4.92 32.22
C ASP A 582 -30.92 4.43 32.25
N ARG A 583 -31.19 3.42 33.08
CA ARG A 583 -32.52 2.89 33.36
C ARG A 583 -32.82 2.81 34.86
N SER A 584 -32.10 3.59 35.66
CA SER A 584 -32.32 3.71 37.10
C SER A 584 -33.75 4.18 37.42
N SER A 585 -34.16 4.06 38.68
CA SER A 585 -35.53 4.41 39.09
C SER A 585 -35.88 5.90 38.84
N SER A 586 -34.90 6.80 38.83
CA SER A 586 -35.07 8.23 38.52
C SER A 586 -35.51 8.47 37.07
N MET A 587 -35.17 7.55 36.15
CA MET A 587 -35.64 7.55 34.76
C MET A 587 -37.13 7.18 34.60
N SER A 588 -37.84 6.88 35.69
CA SER A 588 -39.31 6.72 35.70
C SER A 588 -40.07 8.04 35.70
N ASN A 589 -39.39 9.18 35.87
CA ASN A 589 -40.03 10.48 35.87
C ASN A 589 -40.72 10.77 34.53
N SER A 590 -41.89 11.40 34.61
CA SER A 590 -42.79 11.63 33.48
C SER A 590 -42.78 13.09 33.00
N ASP A 591 -41.79 13.86 33.45
CA ASP A 591 -41.52 15.25 33.08
C ASP A 591 -41.03 15.38 31.62
N LYS A 592 -40.36 14.36 31.10
CA LYS A 592 -39.96 14.26 29.68
C LYS A 592 -40.46 12.92 29.16
N LYS A 593 -41.23 12.95 28.07
CA LYS A 593 -42.00 11.81 27.54
C LYS A 593 -41.73 11.61 26.06
N PRO A 594 -41.75 10.36 25.55
CA PRO A 594 -41.67 10.12 24.12
C PRO A 594 -42.85 10.77 23.36
N ARG A 595 -42.74 10.91 22.04
CA ARG A 595 -43.86 11.39 21.21
C ARG A 595 -45.06 10.45 21.35
N SER A 596 -46.26 11.02 21.21
CA SER A 596 -47.52 10.28 21.31
C SER A 596 -47.59 9.18 20.23
N GLY A 597 -48.03 7.98 20.60
CA GLY A 597 -48.18 6.85 19.67
C GLY A 597 -46.94 5.97 19.51
N THR A 598 -45.89 6.19 20.29
CA THR A 598 -44.71 5.31 20.34
C THR A 598 -44.97 4.04 21.16
N PRO A 599 -44.27 2.92 20.90
CA PRO A 599 -44.42 1.68 21.66
C PRO A 599 -43.69 1.68 23.01
N PHE A 600 -43.03 2.79 23.38
CA PHE A 600 -42.16 2.90 24.56
C PHE A 600 -42.91 3.42 25.80
N CYS A 601 -42.31 3.26 26.98
CA CYS A 601 -42.91 3.71 28.24
C CYS A 601 -43.04 5.25 28.31
N ASN A 602 -44.10 5.75 28.95
CA ASN A 602 -44.40 7.18 28.96
C ASN A 602 -43.62 7.97 30.04
N ASN A 603 -42.29 7.89 30.00
CA ASN A 603 -41.34 8.48 30.95
C ASN A 603 -40.00 8.81 30.26
N ARG A 604 -39.01 9.29 31.03
CA ARG A 604 -37.67 9.63 30.53
C ARG A 604 -36.98 8.46 29.83
N LEU A 605 -37.09 7.24 30.36
CA LEU A 605 -36.50 6.05 29.73
C LEU A 605 -37.11 5.79 28.35
N GLY A 606 -38.42 5.92 28.19
CA GLY A 606 -39.04 5.75 26.88
C GLY A 606 -38.69 6.85 25.88
N ALA A 607 -38.42 8.07 26.33
CA ALA A 607 -37.86 9.13 25.49
C ALA A 607 -36.42 8.82 25.04
N ALA A 608 -35.60 8.20 25.89
CA ALA A 608 -34.25 7.74 25.52
C ALA A 608 -34.29 6.58 24.50
N PHE A 609 -35.24 5.65 24.65
CA PHE A 609 -35.48 4.58 23.67
C PHE A 609 -35.93 5.15 22.33
N GLU A 610 -36.83 6.14 22.32
CA GLU A 610 -37.24 6.81 21.09
C GLU A 610 -36.07 7.50 20.38
N ALA A 611 -35.22 8.22 21.11
CA ALA A 611 -34.05 8.88 20.52
C ALA A 611 -33.04 7.88 19.92
N THR A 612 -32.87 6.72 20.58
CA THR A 612 -32.01 5.63 20.09
C THR A 612 -32.60 4.98 18.83
N ASP A 613 -33.92 4.75 18.81
CA ASP A 613 -34.65 4.23 17.65
C ASP A 613 -34.54 5.18 16.44
N GLU A 614 -34.74 6.49 16.65
CA GLU A 614 -34.58 7.51 15.61
C GLU A 614 -33.14 7.64 15.10
N PHE A 615 -32.13 7.51 15.97
CA PHE A 615 -30.73 7.46 15.56
C PHE A 615 -30.49 6.31 14.58
N ILE A 616 -30.88 5.10 14.96
CA ILE A 616 -30.64 3.89 14.18
C ILE A 616 -31.42 3.95 12.86
N LYS A 617 -32.67 4.40 12.89
CA LYS A 617 -33.47 4.67 11.68
C LYS A 617 -32.80 5.67 10.75
N THR A 618 -32.29 6.78 11.29
CA THR A 618 -31.56 7.79 10.50
C THR A 618 -30.35 7.14 9.82
N ARG A 619 -29.57 6.35 10.56
CA ARG A 619 -28.43 5.62 9.99
C ARG A 619 -28.87 4.67 8.88
N ILE A 620 -29.85 3.80 9.12
CA ILE A 620 -30.32 2.79 8.15
C ILE A 620 -30.89 3.44 6.88
N ASN A 621 -31.72 4.48 7.02
CA ASN A 621 -32.34 5.15 5.87
C ASN A 621 -31.30 5.86 4.99
N SER A 622 -30.25 6.42 5.59
CA SER A 622 -29.14 7.02 4.84
C SER A 622 -28.33 5.99 4.06
N ILE A 623 -28.24 4.73 4.52
CA ILE A 623 -27.57 3.62 3.82
C ILE A 623 -28.34 3.25 2.53
N GLN A 624 -29.67 3.18 2.62
CA GLN A 624 -30.53 2.79 1.50
C GLN A 624 -30.65 3.89 0.42
N GLY A 625 -30.53 5.17 0.80
CA GLY A 625 -30.67 6.30 -0.12
C GLY A 625 -29.42 6.68 -0.93
N GLN A 626 -28.21 6.25 -0.52
CA GLN A 626 -26.94 6.69 -1.12
C GLN A 626 -26.10 5.60 -1.81
N ASN A 627 -26.60 4.36 -1.94
CA ASN A 627 -25.83 3.22 -2.49
C ASN A 627 -24.46 3.01 -1.79
N THR A 628 -24.37 3.32 -0.50
CA THR A 628 -23.13 3.19 0.31
C THR A 628 -23.17 1.90 1.14
N ASN A 629 -22.11 1.08 1.07
CA ASN A 629 -21.98 -0.13 1.91
C ASN A 629 -21.49 0.23 3.33
N ILE A 630 -22.38 0.70 4.19
CA ILE A 630 -22.06 1.02 5.60
C ILE A 630 -22.12 -0.25 6.47
N ASN A 631 -21.01 -0.60 7.12
CA ASN A 631 -20.87 -1.77 8.01
C ASN A 631 -20.77 -1.37 9.49
N ASP A 632 -21.68 -0.51 9.95
CA ASP A 632 -21.77 -0.12 11.37
C ASP A 632 -22.29 -1.30 12.20
N ILE A 633 -21.75 -1.45 13.40
CA ILE A 633 -22.27 -2.37 14.41
C ILE A 633 -22.77 -1.60 15.62
N PHE A 634 -23.85 -2.10 16.19
CA PHE A 634 -24.52 -1.49 17.31
C PHE A 634 -24.42 -2.39 18.55
N SER A 635 -24.18 -1.77 19.69
CA SER A 635 -24.32 -2.38 21.01
C SER A 635 -25.19 -1.47 21.89
N VAL A 636 -26.01 -2.06 22.75
CA VAL A 636 -26.79 -1.31 23.75
C VAL A 636 -26.57 -1.92 25.12
N ILE A 637 -26.11 -1.08 26.04
CA ILE A 637 -25.93 -1.38 27.46
C ILE A 637 -26.95 -0.55 28.22
N LEU A 638 -27.85 -1.20 28.95
CA LEU A 638 -28.72 -0.54 29.93
C LEU A 638 -28.04 -0.63 31.28
N PHE A 639 -28.03 0.43 32.08
CA PHE A 639 -27.44 0.35 33.42
C PHE A 639 -28.37 0.90 34.51
N ASP A 640 -28.33 0.23 35.65
CA ASP A 640 -28.92 0.66 36.93
C ASP A 640 -27.83 0.54 38.02
N SER A 641 -28.09 -0.13 39.14
CA SER A 641 -27.05 -0.59 40.07
C SER A 641 -26.08 -1.60 39.41
N SER A 642 -26.50 -2.21 38.31
CA SER A 642 -25.74 -3.15 37.49
C SER A 642 -25.99 -2.94 35.99
N PRO A 643 -24.98 -3.14 35.14
CA PRO A 643 -25.15 -3.08 33.70
C PRO A 643 -25.82 -4.36 33.16
N GLU A 644 -26.61 -4.22 32.09
CA GLU A 644 -27.22 -5.29 31.30
C GLU A 644 -26.98 -5.01 29.83
N ILE A 645 -26.27 -5.91 29.15
CA ILE A 645 -26.12 -5.87 27.70
C ILE A 645 -27.44 -6.33 27.07
N LEU A 646 -28.15 -5.40 26.42
CA LEU A 646 -29.39 -5.71 25.72
C LEU A 646 -29.13 -6.46 24.42
N PHE A 647 -28.07 -6.05 23.71
CA PHE A 647 -27.42 -6.75 22.61
C PHE A 647 -26.06 -6.11 22.34
N GLU A 648 -25.17 -6.83 21.66
CA GLU A 648 -23.83 -6.36 21.30
C GLU A 648 -23.42 -6.84 19.91
N ASN A 649 -22.59 -6.03 19.22
CA ASN A 649 -21.99 -6.33 17.92
C ASN A 649 -23.02 -6.78 16.87
N GLN A 650 -24.13 -6.05 16.75
CA GLN A 650 -25.19 -6.35 15.79
C GLN A 650 -25.17 -5.40 14.60
N ILE A 651 -25.28 -5.93 13.39
CA ILE A 651 -25.64 -5.17 12.20
C ILE A 651 -27.17 -5.15 12.15
N ILE A 652 -27.77 -3.96 12.21
CA ILE A 652 -29.23 -3.82 12.27
C ILE A 652 -29.72 -3.42 10.89
N SER A 653 -30.45 -4.31 10.24
CA SER A 653 -31.13 -4.08 8.95
C SER A 653 -32.65 -4.00 9.08
N ASP A 654 -33.19 -4.40 10.24
CA ASP A 654 -34.62 -4.44 10.56
C ASP A 654 -34.89 -3.53 11.76
N ILE A 655 -35.79 -2.55 11.57
CA ILE A 655 -36.12 -1.55 12.58
C ILE A 655 -36.97 -2.16 13.70
N ASP A 656 -37.76 -3.20 13.43
CA ASP A 656 -38.64 -3.83 14.41
C ASP A 656 -37.83 -4.59 15.49
N PHE A 657 -36.59 -4.98 15.17
CA PHE A 657 -35.66 -5.64 16.10
C PHE A 657 -35.38 -4.80 17.36
N ILE A 658 -35.13 -3.49 17.19
CA ILE A 658 -34.81 -2.60 18.31
C ILE A 658 -36.03 -2.37 19.19
N GLN A 659 -37.19 -2.17 18.58
CA GLN A 659 -38.43 -1.92 19.29
C GLN A 659 -38.83 -3.12 20.15
N ASP A 660 -38.65 -4.35 19.66
CA ASP A 660 -38.89 -5.56 20.44
C ASP A 660 -37.92 -5.70 21.63
N LYS A 661 -36.64 -5.35 21.46
CA LYS A 661 -35.65 -5.41 22.54
C LYS A 661 -35.91 -4.38 23.65
N PHE A 662 -36.40 -3.19 23.30
CA PHE A 662 -36.82 -2.19 24.28
C PHE A 662 -38.17 -2.48 24.91
N LYS A 663 -39.00 -3.30 24.26
CA LYS A 663 -40.30 -3.71 24.77
C LYS A 663 -40.14 -4.43 26.12
N ASN A 664 -40.97 -4.06 27.09
CA ASN A 664 -40.97 -4.59 28.45
C ASN A 664 -39.75 -4.21 29.32
N LYS A 665 -38.89 -3.29 28.88
CA LYS A 665 -37.88 -2.69 29.76
C LYS A 665 -38.50 -1.54 30.55
N ALA A 666 -38.28 -1.56 31.87
CA ALA A 666 -38.80 -0.57 32.79
C ALA A 666 -37.66 0.02 33.63
N PRO A 667 -37.80 1.26 34.11
CA PRO A 667 -36.87 1.85 35.06
C PRO A 667 -36.83 1.03 36.36
N ARG A 668 -35.65 0.78 36.91
CA ARG A 668 -35.48 0.02 38.16
C ARG A 668 -34.13 0.29 38.82
N GLY A 669 -34.01 -0.03 40.10
CA GLY A 669 -32.73 -0.02 40.82
C GLY A 669 -32.14 1.38 41.04
N GLY A 670 -30.91 1.41 41.54
CA GLY A 670 -30.08 2.62 41.64
C GLY A 670 -29.34 2.90 40.32
N THR A 671 -28.22 3.62 40.39
CA THR A 671 -27.37 3.93 39.23
C THR A 671 -25.90 3.66 39.56
N SER A 672 -25.09 3.36 38.54
CA SER A 672 -23.69 2.95 38.67
C SER A 672 -22.92 3.24 37.37
N PHE A 673 -22.38 4.45 37.24
CA PHE A 673 -21.52 4.87 36.13
C PHE A 673 -20.25 4.02 36.10
N ARG A 674 -19.71 3.68 37.27
CA ARG A 674 -18.58 2.76 37.38
C ARG A 674 -18.88 1.40 36.75
N GLY A 675 -20.05 0.83 37.06
CA GLY A 675 -20.50 -0.43 36.47
C GLY A 675 -20.69 -0.32 34.96
N ALA A 676 -21.31 0.77 34.50
CA ALA A 676 -21.55 1.04 33.09
C ALA A 676 -20.26 1.15 32.27
N ILE A 677 -19.25 1.88 32.76
CA ILE A 677 -17.95 2.05 32.06
C ILE A 677 -17.16 0.73 32.02
N ARG A 678 -17.20 -0.08 33.09
CA ARG A 678 -16.55 -1.41 33.09
C ARG A 678 -17.19 -2.38 32.10
N GLU A 679 -18.51 -2.34 31.95
CA GLU A 679 -19.19 -3.16 30.95
C GLU A 679 -18.91 -2.65 29.53
N LEU A 680 -18.88 -1.33 29.36
CA LEU A 680 -18.47 -0.70 28.09
C LEU A 680 -17.06 -1.14 27.68
N GLU A 681 -16.10 -1.14 28.61
CA GLU A 681 -14.75 -1.63 28.37
C GLU A 681 -14.74 -3.09 27.91
N GLN A 682 -15.52 -3.96 28.56
CA GLN A 682 -15.63 -5.37 28.16
C GLN A 682 -16.23 -5.53 26.76
N VAL A 683 -17.29 -4.79 26.42
CA VAL A 683 -17.92 -4.83 25.09
C VAL A 683 -16.94 -4.36 24.00
N ILE A 684 -16.18 -3.29 24.26
CA ILE A 684 -15.16 -2.78 23.33
C ILE A 684 -14.01 -3.78 23.18
N ASP A 685 -13.49 -4.32 24.28
CA ASP A 685 -12.37 -5.26 24.24
C ASP A 685 -12.74 -6.56 23.52
N LYS A 686 -13.96 -7.07 23.77
CA LYS A 686 -14.47 -8.30 23.15
C LYS A 686 -14.66 -8.17 21.64
N HIS A 687 -15.06 -6.99 21.16
CA HIS A 687 -15.41 -6.75 19.76
C HIS A 687 -14.50 -5.72 19.08
N PHE A 688 -13.30 -5.52 19.62
CA PHE A 688 -12.35 -4.53 19.12
C PHE A 688 -11.99 -4.81 17.66
N ASN A 689 -12.05 -3.77 16.84
CA ASN A 689 -11.67 -3.83 15.44
C ASN A 689 -10.88 -2.55 15.09
N ALA A 690 -9.64 -2.70 14.66
CA ALA A 690 -8.75 -1.58 14.32
C ALA A 690 -9.25 -0.72 13.14
N PHE A 691 -10.25 -1.21 12.38
CA PHE A 691 -10.88 -0.51 11.27
C PHE A 691 -12.24 0.08 11.64
N ARG A 692 -12.66 0.02 12.91
CA ARG A 692 -13.89 0.64 13.40
C ARG A 692 -13.60 1.63 14.52
N LEU A 693 -14.24 2.79 14.45
CA LEU A 693 -14.17 3.79 15.51
C LEU A 693 -15.26 3.56 16.53
N ASN A 694 -14.89 3.60 17.81
CA ASN A 694 -15.81 3.44 18.92
C ASN A 694 -16.51 4.78 19.20
N VAL A 695 -17.81 4.85 18.93
CA VAL A 695 -18.66 6.01 19.19
C VAL A 695 -19.60 5.68 20.33
N ILE A 696 -19.43 6.38 21.45
CA ILE A 696 -20.17 6.13 22.67
C ILE A 696 -21.25 7.20 22.84
N MET A 697 -22.48 6.75 23.07
CA MET A 697 -23.64 7.57 23.40
C MET A 697 -24.05 7.27 24.84
N PHE A 698 -23.50 8.02 25.80
CA PHE A 698 -23.73 7.84 27.23
C PHE A 698 -24.84 8.78 27.71
N LEU A 699 -26.03 8.25 28.03
CA LEU A 699 -27.20 9.03 28.43
C LEU A 699 -27.58 8.73 29.87
N SER A 700 -27.67 9.77 30.71
CA SER A 700 -28.11 9.68 32.11
C SER A 700 -28.74 10.97 32.60
N ASP A 701 -29.48 10.90 33.69
CA ASP A 701 -29.93 12.07 34.44
C ASP A 701 -28.92 12.58 35.47
N GLY A 702 -27.75 11.93 35.63
CA GLY A 702 -26.59 12.47 36.36
C GLY A 702 -26.50 12.09 37.84
N GLU A 703 -27.28 11.09 38.31
CA GLU A 703 -27.41 10.76 39.74
C GLU A 703 -26.35 9.76 40.28
N ASP A 704 -25.10 9.80 39.80
CA ASP A 704 -23.99 8.98 40.34
C ASP A 704 -22.66 9.76 40.36
N GLY A 705 -21.66 9.25 41.10
CA GLY A 705 -20.32 9.83 41.17
C GLY A 705 -19.49 9.65 39.88
N LEU A 706 -18.50 10.53 39.69
CA LEU A 706 -17.56 10.49 38.57
C LEU A 706 -16.71 9.20 38.60
N PRO A 707 -16.80 8.30 37.59
CA PRO A 707 -15.97 7.09 37.53
C PRO A 707 -14.60 7.40 36.91
N GLU A 708 -13.82 8.27 37.55
CA GLU A 708 -12.59 8.84 36.98
C GLU A 708 -11.55 7.77 36.60
N ASP A 709 -11.27 6.82 37.49
CA ASP A 709 -10.26 5.77 37.26
C ASP A 709 -10.64 4.84 36.11
N GLU A 710 -11.90 4.37 36.09
CA GLU A 710 -12.41 3.53 35.01
C GLU A 710 -12.39 4.26 33.67
N LEU A 711 -12.76 5.54 33.65
CA LEU A 711 -12.81 6.34 32.44
C LEU A 711 -11.40 6.64 31.88
N LYS A 712 -10.45 6.98 32.75
CA LYS A 712 -9.04 7.14 32.35
C LYS A 712 -8.46 5.82 31.82
N ASN A 713 -8.77 4.71 32.48
CA ASN A 713 -8.29 3.38 32.06
C ASN A 713 -8.83 2.99 30.67
N ILE A 714 -10.15 3.09 30.44
CA ILE A 714 -10.74 2.74 29.14
C ILE A 714 -10.22 3.67 28.03
N CYS A 715 -10.07 4.98 28.30
CA CYS A 715 -9.53 5.95 27.34
C CYS A 715 -8.06 5.68 27.01
N GLN A 716 -7.22 5.43 28.02
CA GLN A 716 -5.80 5.12 27.83
C GLN A 716 -5.62 3.85 27.00
N LYS A 717 -6.32 2.76 27.34
CA LYS A 717 -6.26 1.50 26.58
C LYS A 717 -6.67 1.67 25.12
N ASN A 718 -7.71 2.45 24.86
CA ASN A 718 -8.19 2.70 23.50
C ASN A 718 -7.23 3.62 22.72
N LYS A 719 -6.60 4.60 23.39
CA LYS A 719 -5.53 5.41 22.82
C LYS A 719 -4.31 4.56 22.43
N GLU A 720 -3.86 3.67 23.31
CA GLU A 720 -2.75 2.74 23.04
C GLU A 720 -3.03 1.79 21.88
N LYS A 721 -4.30 1.42 21.66
CA LYS A 721 -4.76 0.63 20.51
C LYS A 721 -4.93 1.44 19.21
N GLY A 722 -4.66 2.75 19.22
CA GLY A 722 -4.80 3.63 18.06
C GLY A 722 -6.24 3.94 17.66
N SER A 723 -7.23 3.75 18.55
CA SER A 723 -8.64 4.06 18.31
C SER A 723 -9.23 4.78 19.52
N PRO A 724 -8.94 6.08 19.71
CA PRO A 724 -9.45 6.84 20.86
C PRO A 724 -10.99 6.90 20.84
N LEU A 725 -11.60 6.93 22.03
CA LEU A 725 -13.06 6.87 22.18
C LEU A 725 -13.73 8.19 21.82
N TYR A 726 -14.70 8.17 20.91
CA TYR A 726 -15.57 9.31 20.67
C TYR A 726 -16.72 9.30 21.68
N PHE A 727 -16.53 10.02 22.78
CA PHE A 727 -17.38 9.92 23.95
C PHE A 727 -18.40 11.07 23.98
N ASN A 728 -19.67 10.77 23.68
CA ASN A 728 -20.78 11.73 23.74
C ASN A 728 -21.61 11.48 25.00
N THR A 729 -21.59 12.44 25.91
CA THR A 729 -22.39 12.41 27.14
C THR A 729 -23.63 13.28 26.96
N ILE A 730 -24.79 12.74 27.31
CA ILE A 730 -26.08 13.40 27.20
C ILE A 730 -26.72 13.47 28.57
N HIS A 731 -26.88 14.68 29.09
CA HIS A 731 -27.63 14.93 30.32
C HIS A 731 -29.11 15.05 30.02
N PHE A 732 -29.91 14.19 30.66
CA PHE A 732 -31.36 14.14 30.51
C PHE A 732 -32.11 14.26 31.85
N GLY A 733 -31.47 14.88 32.85
CA GLY A 733 -31.97 15.04 34.21
C GLY A 733 -32.42 16.46 34.57
N SER A 734 -32.60 16.70 35.87
CA SER A 734 -32.85 18.03 36.46
C SER A 734 -31.70 18.49 37.38
N SER A 735 -30.75 17.60 37.69
CA SER A 735 -29.59 17.77 38.58
C SER A 735 -28.43 16.93 38.04
N GLY A 736 -27.18 17.11 38.51
CA GLY A 736 -26.06 16.22 38.14
C GLY A 736 -25.42 16.47 36.76
N SER A 737 -25.57 17.66 36.18
CA SER A 737 -24.98 18.05 34.89
C SER A 737 -23.45 17.98 34.88
N ASP A 738 -22.83 18.38 35.99
CA ASP A 738 -21.39 18.63 36.07
C ASP A 738 -20.58 17.34 35.93
N ILE A 739 -21.13 16.21 36.38
CA ILE A 739 -20.46 14.91 36.36
C ILE A 739 -20.33 14.38 34.93
N LEU A 740 -21.41 14.47 34.15
CA LEU A 740 -21.40 14.06 32.75
C LEU A 740 -20.50 14.98 31.89
N PHE A 741 -20.47 16.28 32.20
CA PHE A 741 -19.54 17.22 31.57
C PHE A 741 -18.09 16.84 31.84
N GLU A 742 -17.74 16.54 33.10
CA GLU A 742 -16.38 16.10 33.46
C GLU A 742 -16.00 14.77 32.80
N MET A 743 -16.95 13.84 32.64
CA MET A 743 -16.70 12.59 31.90
C MET A 743 -16.31 12.88 30.43
N ALA A 744 -17.02 13.78 29.74
CA ALA A 744 -16.64 14.16 28.38
C ALA A 744 -15.26 14.82 28.32
N ASN A 745 -14.93 15.70 29.29
CA ASN A 745 -13.62 16.37 29.35
C ASN A 745 -12.47 15.39 29.59
N ILE A 746 -12.65 14.43 30.51
CA ILE A 746 -11.64 13.39 30.76
C ILE A 746 -11.37 12.62 29.48
N ALA A 747 -12.43 12.17 28.77
CA ALA A 747 -12.27 11.46 27.51
C ALA A 747 -11.57 12.33 26.44
N GLN A 748 -11.90 13.62 26.37
CA GLN A 748 -11.31 14.57 25.42
C GLN A 748 -9.79 14.71 25.59
N ASN A 749 -9.26 14.64 26.81
CA ASN A 749 -7.82 14.76 27.09
C ASN A 749 -6.96 13.63 26.49
N TYR A 750 -7.58 12.53 26.06
CA TYR A 750 -6.87 11.42 25.41
C TYR A 750 -6.82 11.56 23.88
N HIS A 751 -7.49 12.55 23.30
CA HIS A 751 -7.38 12.90 21.89
C HIS A 751 -6.26 13.90 21.66
N ASP A 752 -5.48 13.73 20.59
CA ASP A 752 -4.38 14.65 20.28
C ASP A 752 -4.94 15.97 19.75
N THR A 753 -4.46 17.10 20.28
CA THR A 753 -4.92 18.46 19.94
C THR A 753 -4.63 18.88 18.48
N SER A 754 -4.01 18.01 17.70
CA SER A 754 -3.63 18.21 16.30
C SER A 754 -4.64 17.63 15.29
N TYR A 755 -5.70 16.93 15.73
CA TYR A 755 -6.70 16.33 14.85
C TYR A 755 -8.06 17.05 14.94
N ASN A 756 -8.69 17.27 13.79
CA ASN A 756 -9.91 18.06 13.63
C ASN A 756 -11.09 17.16 13.20
N SER A 757 -11.37 16.07 13.92
CA SER A 757 -12.56 15.26 13.67
C SER A 757 -13.17 14.73 14.98
N THR A 758 -14.48 14.99 15.15
CA THR A 758 -15.37 14.68 16.29
C THR A 758 -14.75 14.77 17.69
N GLN A 759 -14.89 15.91 18.35
CA GLN A 759 -14.57 16.04 19.78
C GLN A 759 -15.52 15.19 20.63
N CYS A 760 -15.07 14.74 21.81
CA CYS A 760 -15.97 14.26 22.87
C CYS A 760 -16.90 15.41 23.25
N GLN A 761 -18.21 15.15 23.31
CA GLN A 761 -19.21 16.19 23.50
C GLN A 761 -20.01 15.95 24.77
N TYR A 762 -20.36 17.06 25.43
CA TYR A 762 -21.36 17.10 26.47
C TYR A 762 -22.57 17.89 25.96
N THR A 763 -23.76 17.30 26.05
CA THR A 763 -25.01 17.97 25.66
C THR A 763 -26.05 17.87 26.76
N THR A 764 -26.64 19.00 27.14
CA THR A 764 -27.84 19.04 28.00
C THR A 764 -29.09 19.10 27.15
N THR A 765 -30.07 18.24 27.42
CA THR A 765 -31.31 18.18 26.64
C THR A 765 -32.52 18.53 27.51
N ALA A 766 -33.21 19.61 27.12
CA ALA A 766 -34.31 20.18 27.89
C ALA A 766 -35.62 19.38 27.74
N ASN A 767 -35.81 18.72 26.60
CA ASN A 767 -36.99 17.92 26.27
C ASN A 767 -36.67 16.83 25.24
N THR A 768 -37.63 15.94 25.00
CA THR A 768 -37.51 14.82 24.05
C THR A 768 -37.16 15.26 22.63
N ILE A 769 -37.66 16.40 22.15
CA ILE A 769 -37.35 16.89 20.80
C ILE A 769 -35.87 17.27 20.71
N SER A 770 -35.35 18.00 21.71
CA SER A 770 -33.92 18.32 21.77
C SER A 770 -33.04 17.08 21.91
N LEU A 771 -33.53 16.04 22.58
CA LEU A 771 -32.84 14.75 22.72
C LEU A 771 -32.76 14.01 21.37
N ILE A 772 -33.87 13.88 20.66
CA ILE A 772 -33.91 13.30 19.31
C ILE A 772 -32.99 14.07 18.37
N ASN A 773 -33.08 15.41 18.35
CA ASN A 773 -32.21 16.24 17.52
C ASN A 773 -30.73 16.03 17.83
N THR A 774 -30.35 15.87 19.11
CA THR A 774 -28.97 15.59 19.50
C THR A 774 -28.50 14.27 18.91
N PHE A 775 -29.30 13.21 19.04
CA PHE A 775 -28.99 11.89 18.50
C PHE A 775 -28.92 11.93 16.97
N THR A 776 -29.89 12.53 16.29
CA THR A 776 -29.91 12.68 14.83
C THR A 776 -28.73 13.53 14.31
N ASN A 777 -28.33 14.58 15.03
CA ASN A 777 -27.16 15.38 14.67
C ASN A 777 -25.87 14.58 14.75
N VAL A 778 -25.69 13.76 15.80
CA VAL A 778 -24.55 12.84 15.89
C VAL A 778 -24.61 11.84 14.74
N ALA A 779 -25.77 11.21 14.47
CA ALA A 779 -25.93 10.27 13.36
C ALA A 779 -25.55 10.88 11.99
N ASN A 780 -25.92 12.14 11.76
CA ASN A 780 -25.58 12.90 10.56
C ASN A 780 -24.09 13.28 10.51
N SER A 781 -23.49 13.67 11.64
CA SER A 781 -22.05 13.95 11.71
C SER A 781 -21.20 12.73 11.35
N LEU A 782 -21.65 11.52 11.74
CA LEU A 782 -21.03 10.26 11.37
C LEU A 782 -21.23 9.90 9.88
N LEU A 783 -22.24 10.47 9.19
CA LEU A 783 -22.33 10.36 7.72
C LEU A 783 -21.26 11.22 7.06
N LEU A 784 -21.08 12.46 7.55
CA LEU A 784 -20.09 13.41 7.03
C LEU A 784 -18.65 12.93 7.28
N TYR A 785 -18.42 12.18 8.36
CA TYR A 785 -17.14 11.53 8.63
C TYR A 785 -16.76 10.48 7.55
N LYS A 786 -17.74 9.87 6.88
CA LYS A 786 -17.52 8.84 5.84
C LYS A 786 -17.42 9.40 4.42
N SER A 787 -17.72 10.68 4.22
CA SER A 787 -17.52 11.39 2.94
C SER A 787 -16.13 12.03 2.81
N VAL A 788 -15.20 11.66 3.70
CA VAL A 788 -13.83 12.19 3.80
C VAL A 788 -12.82 11.13 3.39
#